data_AF-A0A813GET9-F1
#
_entry.id   AF-A0A813GET9-F1
#
_cell.length_a   1.000
_cell.length_b   1.000
_cell.length_c   1.000
_cell.angle_alpha   90.00
_cell.angle_beta   90.00
_cell.angle_gamma   90.00
#
_symmetry.space_group_name_H-M   'P 1'
#
loop_
_entity.id
_entity.type
_entity.pdbx_description
1 polymer ?
#
loop_
_entity_poly.entity_id
_entity_poly.type
_entity_poly.pdbx_seq_one_letter_code
_entity_poly.pdbx_strand_id
1 'polypeptide(L)'
;VSTSGTATDGEVVRLQLLLQSRDKHLDELSSRGHHGSQNELAEAKYEADVLRHQVRVLKEEVNERTEEIDRNLNCERNLRAEGFTLKGQIEKLEAQSQDDAQLSARFAETAVLWEDGKQQMAHLEQQLAEERGISRREFTDLSTESQRTVAAKEQVIRHQTTTIESLTVELKEKQAEIDKLVRLLGSDPSFAESRDKESLHKQLKAKESKIAKQSERLQAQGIDGNVGAEGQAEELSTARRDREQMRQRLADLEDATKSQPKVASHADAERRLIAQETKMREVDRQAHELKTQAESERQEKDNLIRELSALRGRMAQGASSSGNLETENDRLSKELEEKCGHLEAYAQEVKRLREEKAKEVVAAEWAPAPEAVEKQPGSDFSMVTSLPGLQRKLQRLEETDRNLGREVLYHLQEREAKIESLNSTIALLRATVDDLRERPAQQLAVFPGVDVGVRTDAPTPVGVGIGTEATSTMGVAVGTDGWPVGVGRGVPVGTDAALAGMARAAGPDQPYPAGVDMAINTSVPQSPADMSSMGQYPAGPSQIPPPSPRGQLPPIRRPPSREGSDPAVLAHELQELRRQHAEQRAELESLRAQQQQQEQQKQQQQQQQQRSEPPARSTPALASSAQDPAMLRELQEL
;
A
#
# COMPACT_ATOMS: atom_id res chain seq x y z
N VAL A 1 1.17 -165.08 -19.15
CA VAL A 1 -0.12 -164.85 -18.47
C VAL A 1 -0.70 -163.57 -19.03
N SER A 2 -1.39 -163.55 -20.18
CA SER A 2 -2.26 -164.57 -20.80
C SER A 2 -3.61 -164.73 -20.13
N THR A 3 -4.44 -163.68 -20.19
CA THR A 3 -5.91 -163.80 -20.26
C THR A 3 -6.44 -162.76 -21.25
N SER A 4 -6.74 -163.22 -22.46
CA SER A 4 -7.54 -162.50 -23.45
C SER A 4 -8.98 -162.34 -22.97
N GLY A 5 -9.51 -161.11 -22.99
CA GLY A 5 -10.91 -160.81 -22.64
C GLY A 5 -11.47 -159.76 -23.60
N THR A 6 -12.47 -160.13 -24.39
CA THR A 6 -13.02 -159.31 -25.47
C THR A 6 -13.96 -158.21 -24.94
N ALA A 7 -13.44 -157.00 -24.77
CA ALA A 7 -14.21 -155.79 -24.40
C ALA A 7 -13.72 -154.51 -25.13
N THR A 8 -13.05 -154.68 -26.28
CA THR A 8 -12.23 -153.63 -26.92
C THR A 8 -13.01 -152.48 -27.57
N ASP A 9 -14.29 -152.64 -27.90
CA ASP A 9 -15.07 -151.57 -28.55
C ASP A 9 -15.56 -150.51 -27.53
N GLY A 10 -15.92 -150.93 -26.31
CA GLY A 10 -16.40 -150.02 -25.26
C GLY A 10 -15.29 -149.12 -24.70
N GLU A 11 -14.07 -149.64 -24.60
CA GLU A 11 -12.93 -148.90 -24.05
C GLU A 11 -12.39 -147.84 -25.02
N VAL A 12 -12.40 -148.12 -26.33
CA VAL A 12 -12.06 -147.14 -27.37
C VAL A 12 -13.04 -145.97 -27.37
N VAL A 13 -14.36 -146.23 -27.28
CA VAL A 13 -15.39 -145.17 -27.16
C VAL A 13 -15.20 -144.37 -25.87
N ARG A 14 -14.85 -145.01 -24.75
CA ARG A 14 -14.58 -144.30 -23.48
C ARG A 14 -13.33 -143.41 -23.57
N LEU A 15 -12.25 -143.88 -24.20
CA LEU A 15 -11.05 -143.10 -24.44
C LEU A 15 -11.31 -141.93 -25.40
N GLN A 16 -12.12 -142.13 -26.44
CA GLN A 16 -12.49 -141.08 -27.38
C GLN A 16 -13.36 -140.00 -26.74
N LEU A 17 -14.32 -140.37 -25.88
CA LEU A 17 -15.09 -139.43 -25.06
C LEU A 17 -14.21 -138.67 -24.05
N LEU A 18 -13.25 -139.35 -23.41
CA LEU A 18 -12.29 -138.70 -22.52
C LEU A 18 -11.40 -137.70 -23.27
N LEU A 19 -10.86 -138.07 -24.44
CA LEU A 19 -10.10 -137.16 -25.31
C LEU A 19 -10.94 -135.98 -25.76
N GLN A 20 -12.17 -136.19 -26.25
CA GLN A 20 -13.09 -135.10 -26.59
C GLN A 20 -13.42 -134.19 -25.39
N SER A 21 -13.58 -134.75 -24.18
CA SER A 21 -13.78 -133.93 -22.97
C SER A 21 -12.53 -133.13 -22.57
N ARG A 22 -11.34 -133.71 -22.75
CA ARG A 22 -10.06 -133.07 -22.45
C ARG A 22 -9.80 -131.95 -23.44
N ASP A 23 -9.97 -132.22 -24.72
CA ASP A 23 -9.73 -131.25 -25.79
C ASP A 23 -10.78 -130.13 -25.71
N LYS A 24 -12.06 -130.45 -25.41
CA LYS A 24 -13.07 -129.44 -25.06
C LYS A 24 -12.69 -128.62 -23.82
N HIS A 25 -12.14 -129.22 -22.77
CA HIS A 25 -11.66 -128.46 -21.60
C HIS A 25 -10.41 -127.64 -21.90
N LEU A 26 -9.53 -128.09 -22.80
CA LEU A 26 -8.39 -127.30 -23.27
C LEU A 26 -8.86 -126.13 -24.14
N ASP A 27 -9.88 -126.31 -24.98
CA ASP A 27 -10.53 -125.24 -25.74
C ASP A 27 -11.27 -124.27 -24.82
N GLU A 28 -11.96 -124.74 -23.78
CA GLU A 28 -12.59 -123.91 -22.75
C GLU A 28 -11.57 -123.13 -21.92
N LEU A 29 -10.42 -123.73 -21.56
CA LEU A 29 -9.33 -123.05 -20.86
C LEU A 29 -8.56 -122.09 -21.75
N SER A 30 -8.36 -122.43 -23.03
CA SER A 30 -7.71 -121.58 -24.03
C SER A 30 -8.59 -120.38 -24.37
N SER A 31 -9.89 -120.60 -24.64
CA SER A 31 -10.85 -119.51 -24.88
C SER A 31 -11.07 -118.64 -23.64
N ARG A 32 -11.21 -119.20 -22.42
CA ARG A 32 -11.28 -118.40 -21.19
C ARG A 32 -9.98 -117.67 -20.89
N GLY A 33 -8.82 -118.28 -21.13
CA GLY A 33 -7.51 -117.65 -20.93
C GLY A 33 -7.26 -116.51 -21.93
N HIS A 34 -7.54 -116.73 -23.21
CA HIS A 34 -7.42 -115.69 -24.24
C HIS A 34 -8.46 -114.59 -24.07
N HIS A 35 -9.74 -114.88 -23.84
CA HIS A 35 -10.74 -113.83 -23.60
C HIS A 35 -10.53 -113.11 -22.26
N GLY A 36 -10.07 -113.80 -21.21
CA GLY A 36 -9.66 -113.18 -19.95
C GLY A 36 -8.52 -112.19 -20.15
N SER A 37 -7.39 -112.64 -20.70
CA SER A 37 -6.23 -111.78 -20.99
C SER A 37 -6.52 -110.65 -22.01
N GLN A 38 -7.43 -110.86 -22.97
CA GLN A 38 -7.89 -109.80 -23.88
C GLN A 38 -8.77 -108.77 -23.18
N ASN A 39 -9.64 -109.18 -22.26
CA ASN A 39 -10.44 -108.26 -21.44
C ASN A 39 -9.53 -107.49 -20.47
N GLU A 40 -8.63 -108.15 -19.75
CA GLU A 40 -7.64 -107.50 -18.87
C GLU A 40 -6.77 -106.50 -19.65
N LEU A 41 -6.33 -106.84 -20.87
CA LEU A 41 -5.59 -105.91 -21.73
C LEU A 41 -6.45 -104.74 -22.22
N ALA A 42 -7.74 -104.96 -22.48
CA ALA A 42 -8.67 -103.91 -22.88
C ALA A 42 -9.01 -102.97 -21.71
N GLU A 43 -9.21 -103.50 -20.51
CA GLU A 43 -9.40 -102.75 -19.26
C GLU A 43 -8.15 -101.94 -18.91
N ALA A 44 -6.96 -102.55 -18.92
CA ALA A 44 -5.69 -101.85 -18.69
C ALA A 44 -5.42 -100.77 -19.74
N LYS A 45 -5.82 -100.99 -21.01
CA LYS A 45 -5.74 -99.95 -22.05
C LYS A 45 -6.72 -98.81 -21.80
N TYR A 46 -7.95 -99.11 -21.40
CA TYR A 46 -8.95 -98.10 -21.04
C TYR A 46 -8.50 -97.28 -19.82
N GLU A 47 -7.98 -97.93 -18.77
CA GLU A 47 -7.41 -97.25 -17.61
C GLU A 47 -6.22 -96.37 -18.01
N ALA A 48 -5.31 -96.85 -18.86
CA ALA A 48 -4.22 -96.04 -19.39
C ALA A 48 -4.70 -94.86 -20.26
N ASP A 49 -5.82 -94.98 -20.97
CA ASP A 49 -6.44 -93.87 -21.71
C ASP A 49 -7.09 -92.84 -20.76
N VAL A 50 -7.77 -93.30 -19.69
CA VAL A 50 -8.33 -92.44 -18.64
C VAL A 50 -7.22 -91.69 -17.89
N LEU A 51 -6.16 -92.37 -17.47
CA LEU A 51 -5.01 -91.75 -16.79
C LEU A 51 -4.28 -90.76 -17.72
N ARG A 52 -4.13 -91.08 -19.01
CA ARG A 52 -3.58 -90.14 -20.00
C ARG A 52 -4.46 -88.90 -20.20
N HIS A 53 -5.78 -89.05 -20.12
CA HIS A 53 -6.71 -87.91 -20.15
C HIS A 53 -6.63 -87.07 -18.88
N GLN A 54 -6.67 -87.68 -17.70
CA GLN A 54 -6.52 -86.98 -16.41
C GLN A 54 -5.19 -86.20 -16.32
N VAL A 55 -4.08 -86.82 -16.74
CA VAL A 55 -2.77 -86.14 -16.80
C VAL A 55 -2.76 -84.99 -17.82
N ARG A 56 -3.58 -85.03 -18.87
CA ARG A 56 -3.72 -83.90 -19.81
C ARG A 56 -4.51 -82.76 -19.16
N VAL A 57 -5.67 -83.04 -18.57
CA VAL A 57 -6.52 -82.04 -17.90
C VAL A 57 -5.74 -81.36 -16.75
N LEU A 58 -5.05 -82.14 -15.90
CA LEU A 58 -4.22 -81.58 -14.84
C LEU A 58 -3.05 -80.71 -15.36
N LYS A 59 -2.51 -81.00 -16.56
CA LYS A 59 -1.51 -80.13 -17.19
C LYS A 59 -2.13 -78.84 -17.74
N GLU A 60 -3.32 -78.92 -18.31
CA GLU A 60 -4.08 -77.76 -18.77
C GLU A 60 -4.42 -76.85 -17.57
N GLU A 61 -4.97 -77.39 -16.47
CA GLU A 61 -5.23 -76.64 -15.22
C GLU A 61 -3.97 -76.03 -14.59
N VAL A 62 -2.84 -76.76 -14.58
CA VAL A 62 -1.57 -76.22 -14.08
C VAL A 62 -1.04 -75.10 -14.96
N ASN A 63 -1.17 -75.20 -16.29
CA ASN A 63 -0.79 -74.13 -17.21
C ASN A 63 -1.67 -72.89 -17.00
N GLU A 64 -3.00 -73.04 -16.94
CA GLU A 64 -3.95 -71.95 -16.71
C GLU A 64 -3.66 -71.21 -15.39
N ARG A 65 -3.43 -71.96 -14.30
CA ARG A 65 -3.02 -71.38 -13.00
C ARG A 65 -1.65 -70.70 -13.06
N THR A 66 -0.70 -71.23 -13.83
CA THR A 66 0.61 -70.59 -14.00
C THR A 66 0.46 -69.24 -14.72
N GLU A 67 -0.33 -69.19 -15.80
CA GLU A 67 -0.63 -67.94 -16.50
C GLU A 67 -1.42 -66.95 -15.61
N GLU A 68 -2.34 -67.42 -14.77
CA GLU A 68 -3.05 -66.57 -13.81
C GLU A 68 -2.10 -65.96 -12.77
N ILE A 69 -1.18 -66.75 -12.22
CA ILE A 69 -0.14 -66.27 -11.31
C ILE A 69 0.74 -65.21 -12.01
N ASP A 70 1.16 -65.45 -13.25
CA ASP A 70 1.97 -64.47 -14.01
C ASP A 70 1.21 -63.17 -14.32
N ARG A 71 -0.09 -63.23 -14.64
CA ARG A 71 -0.96 -62.04 -14.77
C ARG A 71 -1.03 -61.27 -13.45
N ASN A 72 -1.24 -61.97 -12.33
CA ASN A 72 -1.31 -61.35 -11.00
C ASN A 72 0.02 -60.71 -10.58
N LEU A 73 1.15 -61.39 -10.80
CA LEU A 73 2.49 -60.83 -10.54
C LEU A 73 2.81 -59.60 -11.40
N ASN A 74 2.36 -59.57 -12.65
CA ASN A 74 2.51 -58.39 -13.50
C ASN A 74 1.58 -57.24 -13.07
N CYS A 75 0.36 -57.54 -12.63
CA CYS A 75 -0.54 -56.55 -12.02
C CYS A 75 0.10 -55.93 -10.76
N GLU A 76 0.64 -56.75 -9.84
CA GLU A 76 1.36 -56.26 -8.66
C GLU A 76 2.58 -55.40 -9.02
N ARG A 77 3.38 -55.79 -10.02
CA ARG A 77 4.53 -54.99 -10.49
C ARG A 77 4.09 -53.61 -10.98
N ASN A 78 3.01 -53.55 -11.76
CA ASN A 78 2.45 -52.29 -12.26
C ASN A 78 1.93 -51.42 -11.11
N LEU A 79 1.15 -51.99 -10.17
CA LEU A 79 0.64 -51.27 -9.00
C LEU A 79 1.77 -50.74 -8.10
N ARG A 80 2.89 -51.47 -7.95
CA ARG A 80 4.08 -50.97 -7.24
C ARG A 80 4.74 -49.80 -7.99
N ALA A 81 4.84 -49.86 -9.32
CA ALA A 81 5.39 -48.78 -10.13
C ALA A 81 4.50 -47.50 -10.11
N GLU A 82 3.18 -47.68 -10.15
CA GLU A 82 2.20 -46.60 -9.93
C GLU A 82 2.34 -46.03 -8.51
N GLY A 83 2.49 -46.86 -7.49
CA GLY A 83 2.73 -46.43 -6.10
C GLY A 83 3.99 -45.57 -5.94
N PHE A 84 5.11 -45.93 -6.57
CA PHE A 84 6.31 -45.09 -6.60
C PHE A 84 6.08 -43.76 -7.35
N THR A 85 5.33 -43.79 -8.44
CA THR A 85 5.00 -42.59 -9.23
C THR A 85 4.12 -41.63 -8.42
N LEU A 86 3.09 -42.14 -7.75
CA LEU A 86 2.22 -41.36 -6.86
C LEU A 86 2.99 -40.80 -5.66
N LYS A 87 3.89 -41.58 -5.07
CA LYS A 87 4.77 -41.09 -3.98
C LYS A 87 5.62 -39.90 -4.45
N GLY A 88 6.24 -40.01 -5.63
CA GLY A 88 7.01 -38.90 -6.22
C GLY A 88 6.17 -37.70 -6.65
N GLN A 89 4.85 -37.85 -6.81
CA GLN A 89 3.93 -36.72 -6.99
C GLN A 89 3.58 -36.06 -5.64
N ILE A 90 3.37 -36.85 -4.58
CA ILE A 90 3.14 -36.34 -3.22
C ILE A 90 4.36 -35.55 -2.74
N GLU A 91 5.57 -36.10 -2.86
CA GLU A 91 6.82 -35.42 -2.46
C GLU A 91 7.01 -34.07 -3.21
N LYS A 92 6.55 -33.97 -4.47
CA LYS A 92 6.55 -32.70 -5.23
C LYS A 92 5.49 -31.70 -4.75
N LEU A 93 4.28 -32.17 -4.45
CA LEU A 93 3.20 -31.31 -3.93
C LEU A 93 3.52 -30.81 -2.51
N GLU A 94 4.18 -31.63 -1.68
CA GLU A 94 4.68 -31.22 -0.37
C GLU A 94 5.77 -30.15 -0.49
N ALA A 95 6.72 -30.30 -1.41
CA ALA A 95 7.73 -29.28 -1.69
C ALA A 95 7.09 -27.96 -2.18
N GLN A 96 6.16 -28.03 -3.14
CA GLN A 96 5.40 -26.86 -3.61
C GLN A 96 4.63 -26.18 -2.47
N SER A 97 3.97 -26.95 -1.59
CA SER A 97 3.27 -26.41 -0.44
C SER A 97 4.21 -25.76 0.59
N GLN A 98 5.47 -26.18 0.68
CA GLN A 98 6.48 -25.54 1.53
C GLN A 98 6.99 -24.23 0.90
N ASP A 99 7.20 -24.21 -0.42
CA ASP A 99 7.58 -22.99 -1.15
C ASP A 99 6.47 -21.92 -1.07
N ASP A 100 5.20 -22.33 -1.26
CA ASP A 100 4.03 -21.45 -1.10
C ASP A 100 3.89 -20.92 0.33
N ALA A 101 4.18 -21.74 1.35
CA ALA A 101 4.18 -21.30 2.75
C ALA A 101 5.29 -20.27 3.04
N GLN A 102 6.49 -20.47 2.49
CA GLN A 102 7.59 -19.49 2.60
C GLN A 102 7.26 -18.18 1.87
N LEU A 103 6.62 -18.27 0.70
CA LEU A 103 6.19 -17.11 -0.07
C LEU A 103 5.11 -16.32 0.69
N SER A 104 4.14 -17.02 1.29
CA SER A 104 3.11 -16.45 2.15
C SER A 104 3.69 -15.73 3.36
N ALA A 105 4.69 -16.33 4.02
CA ALA A 105 5.41 -15.69 5.14
C ALA A 105 6.09 -14.38 4.73
N ARG A 106 6.80 -14.36 3.59
CA ARG A 106 7.43 -13.13 3.06
C ARG A 106 6.41 -12.05 2.71
N PHE A 107 5.26 -12.42 2.16
CA PHE A 107 4.17 -11.46 1.94
C PHE A 107 3.59 -10.90 3.25
N ALA A 108 3.50 -11.71 4.31
CA ALA A 108 3.09 -11.24 5.63
C ALA A 108 4.12 -10.26 6.23
N GLU A 109 5.41 -10.57 6.17
CA GLU A 109 6.50 -9.67 6.59
C GLU A 109 6.46 -8.34 5.82
N THR A 110 6.27 -8.40 4.50
CA THR A 110 6.19 -7.20 3.64
C THR A 110 4.96 -6.35 3.96
N ALA A 111 3.82 -6.97 4.30
CA ALA A 111 2.61 -6.28 4.71
C ALA A 111 2.76 -5.58 6.08
N VAL A 112 3.50 -6.18 7.02
CA VAL A 112 3.84 -5.53 8.31
C VAL A 112 4.71 -4.30 8.08
N LEU A 113 5.79 -4.42 7.30
CA LEU A 113 6.67 -3.28 6.97
C LEU A 113 5.93 -2.13 6.29
N TRP A 114 4.94 -2.44 5.43
CA TRP A 114 4.11 -1.43 4.78
C TRP A 114 3.16 -0.72 5.75
N GLU A 115 2.53 -1.44 6.67
CA GLU A 115 1.67 -0.84 7.70
C GLU A 115 2.49 -0.01 8.71
N ASP A 116 3.71 -0.43 9.05
CA ASP A 116 4.65 0.36 9.87
C ASP A 116 5.07 1.65 9.14
N GLY A 117 5.41 1.58 7.85
CA GLY A 117 5.73 2.75 7.03
C GLY A 117 4.54 3.73 6.91
N LYS A 118 3.33 3.20 6.77
CA LYS A 118 2.08 3.99 6.78
C LYS A 118 1.81 4.64 8.13
N GLN A 119 2.09 3.97 9.25
CA GLN A 119 2.02 4.57 10.59
C GLN A 119 3.05 5.69 10.77
N GLN A 120 4.27 5.52 10.26
CA GLN A 120 5.30 6.56 10.27
C GLN A 120 4.89 7.78 9.43
N MET A 121 4.32 7.58 8.22
CA MET A 121 3.79 8.67 7.42
C MET A 121 2.65 9.41 8.13
N ALA A 122 1.68 8.70 8.71
CA ALA A 122 0.58 9.31 9.47
C ALA A 122 1.09 10.13 10.68
N HIS A 123 2.13 9.65 11.37
CA HIS A 123 2.78 10.39 12.45
C HIS A 123 3.48 11.67 11.94
N LEU A 124 4.20 11.60 10.82
CA LEU A 124 4.83 12.77 10.21
C LEU A 124 3.80 13.78 9.70
N GLU A 125 2.69 13.33 9.11
CA GLU A 125 1.56 14.18 8.73
C GLU A 125 0.92 14.88 9.93
N GLN A 126 0.78 14.16 11.06
CA GLN A 126 0.29 14.75 12.31
C GLN A 126 1.26 15.82 12.83
N GLN A 127 2.56 15.54 12.90
CA GLN A 127 3.57 16.53 13.32
C GLN A 127 3.54 17.79 12.44
N LEU A 128 3.45 17.60 11.11
CA LEU A 128 3.39 18.69 10.15
C LEU A 128 2.06 19.48 10.26
N ALA A 129 0.96 18.83 10.63
CA ALA A 129 -0.30 19.51 10.96
C ALA A 129 -0.22 20.30 12.28
N GLU A 130 0.48 19.78 13.28
CA GLU A 130 0.75 20.46 14.56
C GLU A 130 1.64 21.69 14.37
N GLU A 131 2.74 21.59 13.62
CA GLU A 131 3.61 22.73 13.25
C GLU A 131 2.84 23.81 12.48
N ARG A 132 2.06 23.41 11.45
CA ARG A 132 1.15 24.34 10.75
C ARG A 132 0.15 24.99 11.69
N GLY A 133 -0.29 24.28 12.73
CA GLY A 133 -1.15 24.80 13.79
C GLY A 133 -0.45 25.84 14.66
N ILE A 134 0.81 25.60 15.03
CA ILE A 134 1.66 26.52 15.82
C ILE A 134 1.93 27.79 15.01
N SER A 135 2.47 27.68 13.79
CA SER A 135 2.78 28.86 12.95
C SER A 135 1.56 29.74 12.65
N ARG A 136 0.35 29.14 12.56
CA ARG A 136 -0.89 29.92 12.44
C ARG A 136 -1.21 30.73 13.70
N ARG A 137 -1.01 30.16 14.90
CA ARG A 137 -1.20 30.86 16.18
C ARG A 137 -0.20 32.00 16.33
N GLU A 138 1.09 31.72 16.09
CA GLU A 138 2.15 32.72 16.12
C GLU A 138 1.89 33.88 15.16
N PHE A 139 1.44 33.58 13.93
CA PHE A 139 1.04 34.61 12.97
C PHE A 139 -0.16 35.45 13.46
N THR A 140 -1.18 34.82 14.06
CA THR A 140 -2.30 35.59 14.64
C THR A 140 -1.86 36.43 15.84
N ASP A 141 -0.99 35.92 16.69
CA ASP A 141 -0.50 36.63 17.88
C ASP A 141 0.35 37.86 17.45
N LEU A 142 1.30 37.68 16.53
CA LEU A 142 2.09 38.76 15.94
C LEU A 142 1.21 39.80 15.21
N SER A 143 0.17 39.34 14.51
CA SER A 143 -0.79 40.24 13.85
C SER A 143 -1.58 41.07 14.87
N THR A 144 -2.03 40.47 15.97
CA THR A 144 -2.73 41.22 17.04
C THR A 144 -1.80 42.12 17.85
N GLU A 145 -0.54 41.75 18.11
CA GLU A 145 0.45 42.66 18.71
C GLU A 145 0.72 43.84 17.78
N SER A 146 0.93 43.58 16.48
CA SER A 146 1.10 44.63 15.47
C SER A 146 -0.09 45.61 15.47
N GLN A 147 -1.33 45.11 15.42
CA GLN A 147 -2.54 45.95 15.51
C GLN A 147 -2.60 46.77 16.82
N ARG A 148 -2.25 46.17 17.97
CA ARG A 148 -2.19 46.90 19.25
C ARG A 148 -1.13 48.01 19.23
N THR A 149 0.05 47.76 18.66
CA THR A 149 1.10 48.79 18.55
C THR A 149 0.73 49.91 17.58
N VAL A 150 0.01 49.61 16.49
CA VAL A 150 -0.52 50.62 15.58
C VAL A 150 -1.59 51.47 16.28
N ALA A 151 -2.55 50.85 16.97
CA ALA A 151 -3.58 51.57 17.73
C ALA A 151 -2.98 52.48 18.83
N ALA A 152 -1.97 52.00 19.56
CA ALA A 152 -1.25 52.79 20.54
C ALA A 152 -0.51 54.00 19.90
N LYS A 153 0.15 53.79 18.75
CA LYS A 153 0.79 54.89 17.99
C LYS A 153 -0.22 55.90 17.47
N GLU A 154 -1.37 55.45 16.96
CA GLU A 154 -2.45 56.35 16.55
C GLU A 154 -2.98 57.19 17.73
N GLN A 155 -3.15 56.60 18.91
CA GLN A 155 -3.57 57.33 20.11
C GLN A 155 -2.55 58.40 20.51
N VAL A 156 -1.25 58.09 20.47
CA VAL A 156 -0.17 59.06 20.71
C VAL A 156 -0.19 60.18 19.67
N ILE A 157 -0.35 59.86 18.38
CA ILE A 157 -0.45 60.87 17.31
C ILE A 157 -1.67 61.78 17.54
N ARG A 158 -2.85 61.22 17.83
CA ARG A 158 -4.07 62.01 18.12
C ARG A 158 -3.85 62.97 19.29
N HIS A 159 -3.21 62.53 20.38
CA HIS A 159 -2.88 63.37 21.52
C HIS A 159 -1.85 64.47 21.19
N GLN A 160 -0.83 64.15 20.39
CA GLN A 160 0.14 65.14 19.91
C GLN A 160 -0.53 66.19 19.02
N THR A 161 -1.42 65.78 18.09
CA THR A 161 -2.18 66.69 17.24
C THR A 161 -3.04 67.66 18.06
N THR A 162 -3.83 67.18 19.02
CA THR A 162 -4.65 68.07 19.86
C THR A 162 -3.80 69.02 20.71
N THR A 163 -2.62 68.58 21.16
CA THR A 163 -1.65 69.43 21.87
C THR A 163 -1.08 70.52 20.97
N ILE A 164 -0.70 70.18 19.73
CA ILE A 164 -0.21 71.13 18.72
C ILE A 164 -1.29 72.14 18.34
N GLU A 165 -2.54 71.69 18.17
CA GLU A 165 -3.69 72.56 17.91
C GLU A 165 -3.90 73.56 19.05
N SER A 166 -3.88 73.08 20.31
CA SER A 166 -4.00 73.93 21.50
C SER A 166 -2.87 74.97 21.59
N LEU A 167 -1.61 74.56 21.39
CA LEU A 167 -0.47 75.48 21.35
C LEU A 167 -0.55 76.47 20.18
N THR A 168 -1.12 76.07 19.04
CA THR A 168 -1.32 76.94 17.87
C THR A 168 -2.39 78.01 18.15
N VAL A 169 -3.45 77.67 18.91
CA VAL A 169 -4.44 78.64 19.39
C VAL A 169 -3.80 79.61 20.38
N GLU A 170 -3.08 79.11 21.40
CA GLU A 170 -2.41 79.97 22.38
C GLU A 170 -1.39 80.91 21.73
N LEU A 171 -0.59 80.43 20.76
CA LEU A 171 0.34 81.27 20.01
C LEU A 171 -0.37 82.37 19.21
N LYS A 172 -1.53 82.09 18.61
CA LYS A 172 -2.34 83.11 17.92
C LYS A 172 -2.93 84.13 18.89
N GLU A 173 -3.41 83.70 20.06
CA GLU A 173 -3.89 84.60 21.12
C GLU A 173 -2.75 85.49 21.65
N LYS A 174 -1.56 84.92 21.88
CA LYS A 174 -0.37 85.66 22.33
C LYS A 174 0.13 86.63 21.26
N GLN A 175 0.11 86.25 19.98
CA GLN A 175 0.43 87.18 18.90
C GLN A 175 -0.58 88.34 18.87
N ALA A 176 -1.88 88.08 19.01
CA ALA A 176 -2.90 89.13 19.07
C ALA A 176 -2.78 90.02 20.33
N GLU A 177 -2.24 89.49 21.44
CA GLU A 177 -1.89 90.27 22.64
C GLU A 177 -0.66 91.15 22.40
N ILE A 178 0.39 90.62 21.76
CA ILE A 178 1.57 91.39 21.34
C ILE A 178 1.16 92.51 20.36
N ASP A 179 0.35 92.23 19.34
CA ASP A 179 -0.10 93.22 18.36
C ASP A 179 -0.95 94.35 19.01
N LYS A 180 -1.66 94.05 20.11
CA LYS A 180 -2.35 95.07 20.92
C LYS A 180 -1.35 95.90 21.72
N LEU A 181 -0.38 95.26 22.38
CA LEU A 181 0.66 95.95 23.15
C LEU A 181 1.52 96.84 22.25
N VAL A 182 1.91 96.36 21.06
CA VAL A 182 2.65 97.13 20.05
C VAL A 182 1.86 98.35 19.57
N ARG A 183 0.53 98.25 19.40
CA ARG A 183 -0.31 99.43 19.11
C ARG A 183 -0.35 100.44 20.27
N LEU A 184 -0.44 99.96 21.51
CA LEU A 184 -0.45 100.81 22.69
C LEU A 184 0.91 101.50 22.93
N LEU A 185 2.02 100.77 22.79
CA LEU A 185 3.39 101.28 22.93
C LEU A 185 3.81 102.16 21.74
N GLY A 186 3.35 101.84 20.53
CA GLY A 186 3.57 102.65 19.32
C GLY A 186 2.80 103.97 19.29
N SER A 187 1.98 104.26 20.32
CA SER A 187 1.21 105.50 20.43
C SER A 187 1.94 106.65 21.15
N ASP A 188 3.06 106.39 21.84
CA ASP A 188 3.84 107.43 22.57
C ASP A 188 5.37 107.18 22.47
N PRO A 189 6.08 107.83 21.52
CA PRO A 189 7.45 107.46 21.15
C PRO A 189 8.56 108.06 22.06
N SER A 190 8.35 108.21 23.38
CA SER A 190 9.27 108.98 24.24
C SER A 190 9.75 108.37 25.57
N PHE A 191 9.24 107.23 26.06
CA PHE A 191 9.53 106.76 27.44
C PHE A 191 9.53 105.23 27.65
N ALA A 192 10.43 104.47 27.01
CA ALA A 192 10.36 103.00 27.03
C ALA A 192 11.68 102.18 27.05
N GLU A 193 12.75 102.60 27.76
CA GLU A 193 13.94 101.72 27.95
C GLU A 193 14.34 101.42 29.41
N SER A 194 13.89 102.21 30.40
CA SER A 194 14.34 102.07 31.80
C SER A 194 13.32 101.45 32.75
N ARG A 195 12.05 101.27 32.36
CA ARG A 195 11.00 100.69 33.23
C ARG A 195 10.77 99.19 33.02
N ASP A 196 10.98 98.69 31.80
CA ASP A 196 10.64 97.31 31.45
C ASP A 196 11.59 96.28 32.07
N LYS A 197 12.87 96.63 32.28
CA LYS A 197 13.81 95.76 33.01
C LYS A 197 13.39 95.52 34.47
N GLU A 198 12.82 96.52 35.14
CA GLU A 198 12.35 96.37 36.52
C GLU A 198 10.99 95.66 36.59
N SER A 199 10.12 95.89 35.58
CA SER A 199 8.85 95.18 35.41
C SER A 199 9.06 93.68 35.15
N LEU A 200 9.97 93.33 34.24
CA LEU A 200 10.34 91.94 33.94
C LEU A 200 10.91 91.23 35.17
N HIS A 201 11.78 91.87 35.95
CA HIS A 201 12.29 91.26 37.20
C HIS A 201 11.20 91.03 38.25
N LYS A 202 10.22 91.92 38.37
CA LYS A 202 9.05 91.73 39.25
C LYS A 202 8.13 90.62 38.74
N GLN A 203 7.91 90.50 37.43
CA GLN A 203 7.15 89.40 36.84
C GLN A 203 7.87 88.05 36.98
N LEU A 204 9.19 87.99 36.83
CA LEU A 204 9.98 86.77 37.02
C LEU A 204 9.85 86.27 38.46
N LYS A 205 10.10 87.12 39.47
CA LYS A 205 9.89 86.77 40.89
C LYS A 205 8.44 86.36 41.19
N ALA A 206 7.45 86.99 40.56
CA ALA A 206 6.04 86.62 40.73
C ALA A 206 5.70 85.25 40.10
N LYS A 207 6.31 84.89 38.97
CA LYS A 207 6.17 83.57 38.36
C LYS A 207 6.94 82.49 39.12
N GLU A 208 8.17 82.75 39.56
CA GLU A 208 8.94 81.87 40.43
C GLU A 208 8.20 81.57 41.74
N SER A 209 7.61 82.59 42.38
CA SER A 209 6.78 82.41 43.58
C SER A 209 5.50 81.59 43.31
N LYS A 210 4.90 81.69 42.12
CA LYS A 210 3.75 80.85 41.71
C LYS A 210 4.16 79.41 41.43
N ILE A 211 5.30 79.18 40.78
CA ILE A 211 5.85 77.84 40.52
C ILE A 211 6.22 77.16 41.84
N ALA A 212 6.89 77.87 42.74
CA ALA A 212 7.19 77.36 44.09
C ALA A 212 5.92 76.98 44.86
N LYS A 213 4.88 77.84 44.83
CA LYS A 213 3.58 77.53 45.45
C LYS A 213 2.80 76.42 44.74
N GLN A 214 3.02 76.17 43.46
CA GLN A 214 2.44 75.01 42.76
C GLN A 214 3.20 73.72 43.09
N SER A 215 4.54 73.73 43.18
CA SER A 215 5.28 72.57 43.65
C SER A 215 4.96 72.24 45.10
N GLU A 216 4.84 73.25 45.96
CA GLU A 216 4.41 73.11 47.36
C GLU A 216 2.98 72.58 47.47
N ARG A 217 2.05 73.00 46.59
CA ARG A 217 0.70 72.42 46.53
C ARG A 217 0.68 70.98 46.04
N LEU A 218 1.48 70.62 45.03
CA LEU A 218 1.61 69.23 44.58
C LEU A 218 2.26 68.34 45.67
N GLN A 219 3.16 68.91 46.47
CA GLN A 219 3.79 68.21 47.59
C GLN A 219 2.85 68.10 48.80
N ALA A 220 2.00 69.10 49.06
CA ALA A 220 0.98 69.10 50.12
C ALA A 220 -0.28 68.31 49.76
N GLN A 221 -0.62 68.16 48.47
CA GLN A 221 -1.66 67.24 47.98
C GLN A 221 -1.17 65.78 47.90
N GLY A 222 0.10 65.53 48.21
CA GLY A 222 0.68 64.18 48.34
C GLY A 222 0.40 63.50 49.69
N ILE A 223 -0.31 64.15 50.60
CA ILE A 223 -0.70 63.62 51.91
C ILE A 223 -2.17 64.01 52.14
N ASP A 224 -3.00 63.03 52.56
CA ASP A 224 -4.43 63.17 52.90
C ASP A 224 -5.41 63.52 51.75
N GLY A 225 -5.58 62.59 50.79
CA GLY A 225 -6.53 62.70 49.65
C GLY A 225 -7.06 61.36 49.12
N ASN A 226 -7.54 60.50 50.02
CA ASN A 226 -7.44 59.03 49.90
C ASN A 226 -8.50 58.30 49.03
N VAL A 227 -8.82 58.77 47.81
CA VAL A 227 -9.70 58.03 46.86
C VAL A 227 -9.26 58.11 45.38
N GLY A 228 -8.40 59.06 45.00
CA GLY A 228 -7.83 59.14 43.63
C GLY A 228 -6.44 58.50 43.49
N ALA A 229 -5.78 58.18 44.61
CA ALA A 229 -4.37 57.84 44.65
C ALA A 229 -4.05 56.44 44.12
N GLU A 230 -4.93 55.44 44.29
CA GLU A 230 -4.69 54.08 43.79
C GLU A 230 -4.69 54.04 42.25
N GLY A 231 -5.69 54.64 41.59
CA GLY A 231 -5.73 54.70 40.12
C GLY A 231 -4.52 55.41 39.52
N GLN A 232 -4.11 56.57 40.07
CA GLN A 232 -2.91 57.27 39.61
C GLN A 232 -1.60 56.58 40.01
N ALA A 233 -1.55 55.85 41.12
CA ALA A 233 -0.39 55.04 41.49
C ALA A 233 -0.27 53.78 40.63
N GLU A 234 -1.38 53.13 40.27
CA GLU A 234 -1.41 52.02 39.32
C GLU A 234 -0.99 52.49 37.93
N GLU A 235 -1.54 53.61 37.44
CA GLU A 235 -1.20 54.22 36.14
C GLU A 235 0.26 54.71 36.10
N LEU A 236 0.80 55.25 37.20
CA LEU A 236 2.24 55.51 37.33
C LEU A 236 3.06 54.22 37.48
N SER A 237 2.50 53.12 37.97
CA SER A 237 3.19 51.82 38.05
C SER A 237 3.24 51.12 36.69
N THR A 238 2.18 51.18 35.88
CA THR A 238 2.15 50.68 34.51
C THR A 238 3.03 51.55 33.63
N ALA A 239 2.94 52.88 33.70
CA ALA A 239 3.87 53.77 33.00
C ALA A 239 5.35 53.53 33.39
N ARG A 240 5.64 53.14 34.64
CA ARG A 240 6.98 52.70 35.06
C ARG A 240 7.36 51.33 34.48
N ARG A 241 6.46 50.34 34.50
CA ARG A 241 6.69 49.02 33.88
C ARG A 241 6.90 49.14 32.38
N ASP A 242 6.07 49.90 31.67
CA ASP A 242 6.15 50.10 30.22
C ASP A 242 7.43 50.85 29.84
N ARG A 243 7.83 51.86 30.63
CA ARG A 243 9.14 52.52 30.46
C ARG A 243 10.31 51.57 30.67
N GLU A 244 10.20 50.64 31.64
CA GLU A 244 11.25 49.66 31.89
C GLU A 244 11.25 48.53 30.83
N GLN A 245 10.09 48.09 30.34
CA GLN A 245 9.98 47.19 29.19
C GLN A 245 10.50 47.83 27.90
N MET A 246 10.26 49.12 27.67
CA MET A 246 10.83 49.86 26.55
C MET A 246 12.36 49.99 26.67
N ARG A 247 12.88 50.16 27.89
CA ARG A 247 14.33 50.10 28.15
C ARG A 247 14.90 48.70 27.94
N GLN A 248 14.20 47.66 28.39
CA GLN A 248 14.58 46.26 28.17
C GLN A 248 14.62 45.97 26.67
N ARG A 249 13.55 46.25 25.93
CA ARG A 249 13.48 46.09 24.46
C ARG A 249 14.55 46.93 23.73
N LEU A 250 14.89 48.13 24.21
CA LEU A 250 15.99 48.93 23.64
C LEU A 250 17.36 48.32 23.97
N ALA A 251 17.57 47.79 25.18
CA ALA A 251 18.79 47.08 25.55
C ALA A 251 18.93 45.78 24.76
N ASP A 252 17.86 45.00 24.59
CA ASP A 252 17.83 43.77 23.81
C ASP A 252 18.08 44.06 22.31
N LEU A 253 17.55 45.16 21.76
CA LEU A 253 17.83 45.59 20.38
C LEU A 253 19.25 46.16 20.22
N GLU A 254 19.75 46.90 21.21
CA GLU A 254 21.14 47.34 21.23
C GLU A 254 22.10 46.16 21.35
N ASP A 255 21.79 45.15 22.17
CA ASP A 255 22.63 43.98 22.34
C ASP A 255 22.46 43.00 21.17
N ALA A 256 21.30 42.92 20.51
CA ALA A 256 21.13 42.24 19.23
C ALA A 256 21.94 42.92 18.11
N THR A 257 22.04 44.26 18.10
CA THR A 257 22.84 44.99 17.10
C THR A 257 24.33 45.07 17.44
N LYS A 258 24.73 44.93 18.72
CA LYS A 258 26.13 44.73 19.15
C LYS A 258 26.60 43.29 19.00
N SER A 259 25.72 42.31 19.16
CA SER A 259 26.01 40.86 19.02
C SER A 259 25.83 40.34 17.60
N GLN A 260 25.12 41.05 16.72
CA GLN A 260 25.34 40.88 15.29
C GLN A 260 26.83 41.17 15.02
N PRO A 261 27.60 40.18 14.53
CA PRO A 261 28.99 40.41 14.20
C PRO A 261 29.02 41.45 13.09
N LYS A 262 29.54 42.65 13.41
CA LYS A 262 29.75 43.73 12.45
C LYS A 262 30.35 43.12 11.19
N VAL A 263 29.65 43.21 10.07
CA VAL A 263 30.04 42.57 8.80
C VAL A 263 31.40 43.14 8.41
N ALA A 264 32.45 42.39 8.75
CA ALA A 264 33.82 42.92 8.78
C ALA A 264 34.42 43.09 7.38
N SER A 265 33.75 42.54 6.37
CA SER A 265 34.13 42.63 4.97
C SER A 265 32.90 42.51 4.07
N HIS A 266 32.90 43.28 2.98
CA HIS A 266 31.99 43.14 1.84
C HIS A 266 31.90 41.68 1.35
N ALA A 267 33.03 40.95 1.40
CA ALA A 267 33.12 39.55 0.99
C ALA A 267 32.22 38.60 1.83
N ASP A 268 31.90 38.95 3.09
CA ASP A 268 31.01 38.12 3.92
C ASP A 268 29.53 38.45 3.69
N ALA A 269 29.22 39.68 3.26
CA ALA A 269 27.91 40.00 2.72
C ALA A 269 27.68 39.28 1.38
N GLU A 270 28.65 39.32 0.46
CA GLU A 270 28.60 38.59 -0.81
C GLU A 270 28.48 37.08 -0.61
N ARG A 271 29.25 36.48 0.30
CA ARG A 271 29.13 35.04 0.61
C ARG A 271 27.75 34.68 1.16
N ARG A 272 27.14 35.52 2.00
CA ARG A 272 25.76 35.31 2.48
C ARG A 272 24.73 35.45 1.35
N LEU A 273 24.93 36.42 0.45
CA LEU A 273 24.04 36.66 -0.68
C LEU A 273 24.10 35.50 -1.69
N ILE A 274 25.29 34.99 -2.00
CA ILE A 274 25.50 33.78 -2.81
C ILE A 274 24.87 32.55 -2.15
N ALA A 275 25.06 32.37 -0.83
CA ALA A 275 24.44 31.26 -0.09
C ALA A 275 22.90 31.34 -0.05
N GLN A 276 22.34 32.56 -0.03
CA GLN A 276 20.90 32.78 -0.12
C GLN A 276 20.39 32.52 -1.55
N GLU A 277 21.12 32.95 -2.58
CA GLU A 277 20.78 32.71 -3.98
C GLU A 277 20.83 31.22 -4.34
N THR A 278 21.85 30.49 -3.91
CA THR A 278 21.91 29.03 -4.09
C THR A 278 20.77 28.32 -3.36
N LYS A 279 20.43 28.76 -2.14
CA LYS A 279 19.26 28.24 -1.42
C LYS A 279 17.94 28.52 -2.15
N MET A 280 17.76 29.69 -2.76
CA MET A 280 16.57 29.97 -3.57
C MET A 280 16.51 29.08 -4.82
N ARG A 281 17.62 28.92 -5.55
CA ARG A 281 17.67 28.04 -6.74
C ARG A 281 17.38 26.57 -6.40
N GLU A 282 17.80 26.11 -5.22
CA GLU A 282 17.47 24.76 -4.73
C GLU A 282 15.99 24.63 -4.37
N VAL A 283 15.38 25.66 -3.75
CA VAL A 283 13.93 25.70 -3.52
C VAL A 283 13.14 25.74 -4.84
N ASP A 284 13.59 26.51 -5.84
CA ASP A 284 12.98 26.54 -7.18
C ASP A 284 13.08 25.18 -7.88
N ARG A 285 14.22 24.48 -7.74
CA ARG A 285 14.40 23.11 -8.24
C ARG A 285 13.41 22.16 -7.57
N GLN A 286 13.33 22.15 -6.25
CA GLN A 286 12.41 21.30 -5.48
C GLN A 286 10.94 21.61 -5.82
N ALA A 287 10.59 22.88 -5.99
CA ALA A 287 9.26 23.29 -6.44
C ALA A 287 8.95 22.78 -7.87
N HIS A 288 9.94 22.73 -8.76
CA HIS A 288 9.77 22.18 -10.10
C HIS A 288 9.63 20.65 -10.07
N GLU A 289 10.40 19.94 -9.24
CA GLU A 289 10.30 18.49 -9.05
C GLU A 289 8.93 18.08 -8.50
N LEU A 290 8.47 18.74 -7.43
CA LEU A 290 7.13 18.55 -6.87
C LEU A 290 6.02 18.89 -7.87
N LYS A 291 6.22 19.88 -8.74
CA LYS A 291 5.28 20.19 -9.81
C LYS A 291 5.21 19.07 -10.85
N THR A 292 6.36 18.52 -11.28
CA THR A 292 6.38 17.39 -12.23
C THR A 292 5.75 16.13 -11.63
N GLN A 293 5.95 15.88 -10.34
CA GLN A 293 5.31 14.77 -9.62
C GLN A 293 3.78 14.96 -9.54
N ALA A 294 3.31 16.17 -9.20
CA ALA A 294 1.88 16.48 -9.20
C ALA A 294 1.24 16.41 -10.60
N GLU A 295 2.03 16.59 -11.67
CA GLU A 295 1.58 16.39 -13.06
C GLU A 295 1.52 14.90 -13.44
N SER A 296 2.47 14.06 -13.00
CA SER A 296 2.38 12.60 -13.23
C SER A 296 1.25 11.95 -12.44
N GLU A 297 1.07 12.29 -11.16
CA GLU A 297 -0.05 11.81 -10.32
C GLU A 297 -1.42 12.16 -10.93
N ARG A 298 -1.54 13.33 -11.58
CA ARG A 298 -2.75 13.70 -12.33
C ARG A 298 -2.96 12.84 -13.56
N GLN A 299 -1.91 12.56 -14.33
CA GLN A 299 -1.99 11.69 -15.51
C GLN A 299 -2.38 10.25 -15.12
N GLU A 300 -1.81 9.72 -14.05
CA GLU A 300 -2.18 8.41 -13.49
C GLU A 300 -3.63 8.37 -13.03
N LYS A 301 -4.09 9.40 -12.30
CA LYS A 301 -5.50 9.54 -11.91
C LYS A 301 -6.43 9.58 -13.12
N ASP A 302 -6.08 10.30 -14.18
CA ASP A 302 -6.86 10.35 -15.42
C ASP A 302 -6.83 9.03 -16.20
N ASN A 303 -5.74 8.26 -16.12
CA ASN A 303 -5.66 6.89 -16.64
C ASN A 303 -6.60 5.96 -15.85
N LEU A 304 -6.54 5.96 -14.52
CA LEU A 304 -7.42 5.17 -13.64
C LEU A 304 -8.90 5.53 -13.82
N ILE A 305 -9.23 6.82 -14.02
CA ILE A 305 -10.61 7.24 -14.34
C ILE A 305 -11.06 6.67 -15.70
N ARG A 306 -10.19 6.64 -16.71
CA ARG A 306 -10.47 6.00 -18.01
C ARG A 306 -10.66 4.50 -17.87
N GLU A 307 -9.83 3.81 -17.10
CA GLU A 307 -9.94 2.37 -16.83
C GLU A 307 -11.22 2.01 -16.06
N LEU A 308 -11.54 2.74 -14.99
CA LEU A 308 -12.79 2.59 -14.23
C LEU A 308 -14.02 2.87 -15.12
N SER A 309 -13.93 3.84 -16.03
CA SER A 309 -14.99 4.11 -17.01
C SER A 309 -15.14 2.97 -18.02
N ALA A 310 -14.03 2.39 -18.49
CA ALA A 310 -14.05 1.21 -19.37
C ALA A 310 -14.55 -0.06 -18.65
N LEU A 311 -14.23 -0.25 -17.37
CA LEU A 311 -14.76 -1.34 -16.55
C LEU A 311 -16.26 -1.15 -16.27
N ARG A 312 -16.71 0.07 -15.93
CA ARG A 312 -18.14 0.39 -15.80
C ARG A 312 -18.89 0.20 -17.12
N GLY A 313 -18.29 0.56 -18.25
CA GLY A 313 -18.83 0.29 -19.58
C GLY A 313 -19.00 -1.21 -19.85
N ARG A 314 -17.96 -2.02 -19.56
CA ARG A 314 -18.01 -3.49 -19.67
C ARG A 314 -19.06 -4.11 -18.74
N MET A 315 -19.16 -3.67 -17.49
CA MET A 315 -20.20 -4.13 -16.56
C MET A 315 -21.62 -3.73 -17.00
N ALA A 316 -21.81 -2.50 -17.50
CA ALA A 316 -23.10 -2.00 -17.96
C ALA A 316 -23.58 -2.69 -19.26
N GLN A 317 -22.66 -3.18 -20.10
CA GLN A 317 -22.98 -4.03 -21.25
C GLN A 317 -23.38 -5.47 -20.86
N GLY A 318 -23.18 -5.84 -19.59
CA GLY A 318 -23.53 -7.15 -19.05
C GLY A 318 -22.51 -8.24 -19.40
N ALA A 319 -22.36 -9.21 -18.49
CA ALA A 319 -21.47 -10.37 -18.63
C ALA A 319 -21.87 -11.36 -19.74
N SER A 320 -22.86 -11.02 -20.57
CA SER A 320 -23.41 -11.85 -21.65
C SER A 320 -22.62 -11.75 -22.96
N SER A 321 -21.66 -10.84 -23.06
CA SER A 321 -20.82 -10.67 -24.26
C SER A 321 -19.56 -11.53 -24.20
N SER A 322 -19.72 -12.84 -24.47
CA SER A 322 -18.58 -13.79 -24.56
C SER A 322 -17.43 -13.28 -25.44
N GLY A 323 -17.74 -12.59 -26.54
CA GLY A 323 -16.75 -12.01 -27.45
C GLY A 323 -15.93 -10.83 -26.88
N ASN A 324 -16.38 -10.18 -25.79
CA ASN A 324 -15.58 -9.15 -25.12
C ASN A 324 -14.44 -9.80 -24.30
N LEU A 325 -14.69 -10.95 -23.65
CA LEU A 325 -13.63 -11.70 -22.97
C LEU A 325 -12.67 -12.35 -23.97
N GLU A 326 -13.17 -12.79 -25.13
CA GLU A 326 -12.37 -13.38 -26.20
C GLU A 326 -11.43 -12.33 -26.83
N THR A 327 -11.93 -11.13 -27.15
CA THR A 327 -11.10 -10.02 -27.65
C THR A 327 -10.15 -9.43 -26.61
N GLU A 328 -10.49 -9.48 -25.32
CA GLU A 328 -9.56 -9.12 -24.23
C GLU A 328 -8.46 -10.17 -24.06
N ASN A 329 -8.78 -11.46 -24.21
CA ASN A 329 -7.81 -12.56 -24.16
C ASN A 329 -6.87 -12.52 -25.39
N ASP A 330 -7.39 -12.22 -26.59
CA ASP A 330 -6.57 -11.96 -27.79
C ASP A 330 -5.63 -10.76 -27.58
N ARG A 331 -6.11 -9.68 -26.95
CA ARG A 331 -5.30 -8.50 -26.63
C ARG A 331 -4.19 -8.82 -25.63
N LEU A 332 -4.53 -9.51 -24.53
CA LEU A 332 -3.56 -9.91 -23.51
C LEU A 332 -2.55 -10.95 -24.05
N SER A 333 -2.98 -11.82 -24.95
CA SER A 333 -2.11 -12.76 -25.66
C SER A 333 -1.10 -12.04 -26.55
N LYS A 334 -1.52 -11.01 -27.29
CA LYS A 334 -0.60 -10.14 -28.05
C LYS A 334 0.36 -9.37 -27.16
N GLU A 335 -0.10 -8.81 -26.05
CA GLU A 335 0.77 -8.10 -25.11
C GLU A 335 1.79 -9.05 -24.44
N LEU A 336 1.43 -10.32 -24.22
CA LEU A 336 2.34 -11.37 -23.81
C LEU A 336 3.35 -11.75 -24.90
N GLU A 337 2.93 -11.90 -26.16
CA GLU A 337 3.84 -12.14 -27.28
C GLU A 337 4.85 -10.99 -27.46
N GLU A 338 4.39 -9.74 -27.39
CA GLU A 338 5.25 -8.54 -27.46
C GLU A 338 6.26 -8.50 -26.30
N LYS A 339 5.82 -8.79 -25.06
CA LYS A 339 6.72 -8.84 -23.89
C LYS A 339 7.69 -10.03 -23.94
N CYS A 340 7.27 -11.19 -24.45
CA CYS A 340 8.17 -12.31 -24.72
C CYS A 340 9.23 -11.93 -25.77
N GLY A 341 8.84 -11.26 -26.86
CA GLY A 341 9.77 -10.76 -27.88
C GLY A 341 10.77 -9.74 -27.33
N HIS A 342 10.33 -8.81 -26.46
CA HIS A 342 11.22 -7.88 -25.77
C HIS A 342 12.21 -8.58 -24.81
N LEU A 343 11.76 -9.59 -24.06
CA LEU A 343 12.63 -10.38 -23.19
C LEU A 343 13.64 -11.21 -23.99
N GLU A 344 13.24 -11.77 -25.13
CA GLU A 344 14.12 -12.51 -26.02
C GLU A 344 15.17 -11.58 -26.67
N ALA A 345 14.77 -10.39 -27.13
CA ALA A 345 15.69 -9.36 -27.61
C ALA A 345 16.70 -8.92 -26.52
N TYR A 346 16.24 -8.73 -25.28
CA TYR A 346 17.11 -8.39 -24.16
C TYR A 346 18.07 -9.55 -23.80
N ALA A 347 17.60 -10.80 -23.86
CA ALA A 347 18.45 -11.98 -23.66
C ALA A 347 19.52 -12.12 -24.77
N GLN A 348 19.18 -11.80 -26.02
CA GLN A 348 20.13 -11.73 -27.13
C GLN A 348 21.15 -10.61 -26.93
N GLU A 349 20.75 -9.43 -26.46
CA GLU A 349 21.67 -8.32 -26.16
C GLU A 349 22.61 -8.64 -24.99
N VAL A 350 22.10 -9.24 -23.90
CA VAL A 350 22.95 -9.73 -22.80
C VAL A 350 23.93 -10.80 -23.28
N LYS A 351 23.53 -11.66 -24.22
CA LYS A 351 24.44 -12.63 -24.86
C LYS A 351 25.50 -11.91 -25.71
N ARG A 352 25.12 -10.92 -26.51
CA ARG A 352 26.03 -10.08 -27.33
C ARG A 352 27.08 -9.41 -26.46
N LEU A 353 26.67 -8.76 -25.37
CA LEU A 353 27.57 -8.11 -24.40
C LEU A 353 28.50 -9.10 -23.69
N ARG A 354 28.04 -10.31 -23.38
CA ARG A 354 28.91 -11.38 -22.85
C ARG A 354 29.94 -11.86 -23.87
N GLU A 355 29.55 -12.00 -25.14
CA GLU A 355 30.47 -12.37 -26.23
C GLU A 355 31.48 -11.26 -26.53
N GLU A 356 31.08 -9.98 -26.47
CA GLU A 356 31.99 -8.84 -26.59
C GLU A 356 32.98 -8.77 -25.43
N LYS A 357 32.51 -8.92 -24.19
CA LYS A 357 33.38 -8.98 -23.01
C LYS A 357 34.33 -10.18 -23.04
N ALA A 358 33.88 -11.33 -23.54
CA ALA A 358 34.75 -12.50 -23.74
C ALA A 358 35.84 -12.23 -24.80
N LYS A 359 35.49 -11.55 -25.91
CA LYS A 359 36.46 -11.11 -26.93
C LYS A 359 37.46 -10.09 -26.36
N GLU A 360 37.00 -9.16 -25.51
CA GLU A 360 37.87 -8.17 -24.86
C GLU A 360 38.86 -8.84 -23.89
N VAL A 361 38.41 -9.82 -23.09
CA VAL A 361 39.29 -10.61 -22.21
C VAL A 361 40.32 -11.41 -23.02
N VAL A 362 39.89 -12.13 -24.07
CA VAL A 362 40.81 -12.89 -24.93
C VAL A 362 41.80 -11.98 -25.67
N ALA A 363 41.36 -10.79 -26.12
CA ALA A 363 42.25 -9.81 -26.75
C ALA A 363 43.27 -9.20 -25.76
N ALA A 364 42.89 -9.03 -24.49
CA ALA A 364 43.81 -8.61 -23.42
C ALA A 364 44.82 -9.71 -23.04
N GLU A 365 44.39 -10.98 -23.07
CA GLU A 365 45.22 -12.15 -22.72
C GLU A 365 46.18 -12.55 -23.85
N TRP A 366 45.85 -12.25 -25.11
CA TRP A 366 46.71 -12.51 -26.29
C TRP A 366 47.53 -11.30 -26.77
N ALA A 367 47.52 -10.19 -26.02
CA ALA A 367 48.48 -9.11 -26.24
C ALA A 367 49.90 -9.64 -25.91
N PRO A 368 50.84 -9.72 -26.88
CA PRO A 368 52.12 -10.35 -26.65
C PRO A 368 52.91 -9.58 -25.59
N ALA A 369 53.33 -10.28 -24.54
CA ALA A 369 54.20 -9.72 -23.51
C ALA A 369 55.49 -9.19 -24.17
N PRO A 370 55.92 -7.96 -23.86
CA PRO A 370 57.13 -7.39 -24.46
C PRO A 370 58.37 -8.08 -23.89
N GLU A 371 58.87 -9.09 -24.59
CA GLU A 371 60.09 -9.79 -24.21
C GLU A 371 61.34 -8.90 -24.36
N ALA A 372 62.04 -8.74 -23.24
CA ALA A 372 63.49 -8.61 -23.13
C ALA A 372 64.22 -7.66 -24.10
N VAL A 373 64.35 -6.38 -23.70
CA VAL A 373 65.55 -5.59 -24.02
C VAL A 373 66.36 -5.41 -22.73
N GLU A 374 67.53 -6.05 -22.69
CA GLU A 374 68.45 -6.03 -21.55
C GLU A 374 69.35 -4.79 -21.56
N LYS A 375 69.66 -4.26 -20.36
CA LYS A 375 70.84 -3.44 -20.02
C LYS A 375 70.95 -2.01 -20.60
N GLN A 376 70.38 -1.04 -19.88
CA GLN A 376 71.10 0.19 -19.50
C GLN A 376 70.80 0.58 -18.03
N PRO A 377 71.81 0.95 -17.23
CA PRO A 377 71.59 1.49 -15.89
C PRO A 377 71.58 3.03 -15.91
N GLY A 378 70.40 3.62 -15.76
CA GLY A 378 70.23 5.07 -15.57
C GLY A 378 69.31 5.71 -16.60
N SER A 379 68.54 6.69 -16.11
CA SER A 379 67.43 7.36 -16.81
C SER A 379 66.18 6.49 -16.99
N ASP A 380 65.04 7.18 -17.04
CA ASP A 380 63.78 6.73 -17.62
C ASP A 380 62.93 5.71 -16.85
N PHE A 381 62.83 5.89 -15.52
CA PHE A 381 61.57 5.65 -14.79
C PHE A 381 60.49 6.71 -15.16
N SER A 382 60.44 7.11 -16.43
CA SER A 382 59.71 8.24 -17.00
C SER A 382 58.66 7.83 -18.05
N MET A 383 58.17 6.59 -18.00
CA MET A 383 56.76 6.32 -18.29
C MET A 383 55.92 6.47 -17.01
N VAL A 384 56.07 7.64 -16.37
CA VAL A 384 55.00 8.18 -15.55
C VAL A 384 53.83 8.39 -16.51
N THR A 385 52.84 7.49 -16.44
CA THR A 385 51.47 7.83 -16.86
C THR A 385 51.11 9.05 -16.05
N SER A 386 51.27 10.24 -16.67
CA SER A 386 51.38 11.52 -15.95
C SER A 386 50.35 11.60 -14.82
N LEU A 387 50.74 12.09 -13.63
CA LEU A 387 49.83 12.17 -12.48
C LEU A 387 48.44 12.75 -12.87
N PRO A 388 48.34 13.80 -13.73
CA PRO A 388 47.05 14.31 -14.24
C PRO A 388 46.27 13.37 -15.17
N GLY A 389 46.92 12.43 -15.84
CA GLY A 389 46.29 11.38 -16.65
C GLY A 389 45.74 10.24 -15.79
N LEU A 390 46.45 9.85 -14.73
CA LEU A 390 45.98 8.86 -13.76
C LEU A 390 44.82 9.44 -12.92
N GLN A 391 44.97 10.69 -12.45
CA GLN A 391 43.89 11.45 -11.79
C GLN A 391 42.64 11.60 -12.67
N ARG A 392 42.78 11.86 -13.98
CA ARG A 392 41.63 11.89 -14.91
C ARG A 392 40.98 10.52 -15.12
N LYS A 393 41.72 9.41 -15.04
CA LYS A 393 41.13 8.06 -15.06
C LYS A 393 40.38 7.76 -13.77
N LEU A 394 40.94 8.16 -12.62
CA LEU A 394 40.33 7.96 -11.30
C LEU A 394 39.05 8.81 -11.15
N GLN A 395 39.08 10.07 -11.58
CA GLN A 395 37.89 10.93 -11.64
C GLN A 395 36.81 10.36 -12.58
N ARG A 396 37.17 9.82 -13.75
CA ARG A 396 36.21 9.14 -14.63
C ARG A 396 35.60 7.90 -13.99
N LEU A 397 36.37 7.14 -13.22
CA LEU A 397 35.86 5.99 -12.46
C LEU A 397 34.87 6.44 -11.39
N GLU A 398 35.19 7.49 -10.62
CA GLU A 398 34.24 8.09 -9.66
C GLU A 398 32.96 8.63 -10.34
N GLU A 399 33.08 9.21 -11.55
CA GLU A 399 31.93 9.68 -12.32
C GLU A 399 31.09 8.51 -12.84
N THR A 400 31.69 7.40 -13.29
CA THR A 400 30.93 6.18 -13.63
C THR A 400 30.31 5.51 -12.41
N ASP A 401 30.98 5.46 -11.26
CA ASP A 401 30.40 4.88 -10.03
C ASP A 401 29.24 5.74 -9.50
N ARG A 402 29.34 7.08 -9.57
CA ARG A 402 28.22 7.99 -9.25
C ARG A 402 27.05 7.82 -10.22
N ASN A 403 27.32 7.63 -11.52
CA ASN A 403 26.26 7.41 -12.52
C ASN A 403 25.62 6.03 -12.35
N LEU A 404 26.40 4.97 -12.13
CA LEU A 404 25.90 3.63 -11.82
C LEU A 404 25.06 3.64 -10.52
N GLY A 405 25.51 4.37 -9.49
CA GLY A 405 24.74 4.57 -8.27
C GLY A 405 23.39 5.25 -8.52
N ARG A 406 23.33 6.23 -9.42
CA ARG A 406 22.06 6.88 -9.84
C ARG A 406 21.17 5.95 -10.66
N GLU A 407 21.74 5.20 -11.59
CA GLU A 407 21.00 4.22 -12.40
C GLU A 407 20.41 3.11 -11.52
N VAL A 408 21.18 2.57 -10.57
CA VAL A 408 20.71 1.59 -9.58
C VAL A 408 19.62 2.20 -8.68
N LEU A 409 19.78 3.43 -8.20
CA LEU A 409 18.76 4.11 -7.40
C LEU A 409 17.44 4.29 -8.19
N TYR A 410 17.53 4.73 -9.45
CA TYR A 410 16.36 4.87 -10.33
C TYR A 410 15.68 3.52 -10.59
N HIS A 411 16.45 2.45 -10.83
CA HIS A 411 15.90 1.13 -11.07
C HIS A 411 15.27 0.50 -9.81
N LEU A 412 15.78 0.83 -8.61
CA LEU A 412 15.16 0.48 -7.34
C LEU A 412 13.85 1.26 -7.13
N GLN A 413 13.84 2.57 -7.38
CA GLN A 413 12.63 3.39 -7.29
C GLN A 413 11.53 2.92 -8.27
N GLU A 414 11.89 2.54 -9.49
CA GLU A 414 10.97 1.95 -10.47
C GLU A 414 10.42 0.58 -10.00
N ARG A 415 11.24 -0.22 -9.31
CA ARG A 415 10.82 -1.50 -8.70
C ARG A 415 9.86 -1.26 -7.53
N GLU A 416 10.14 -0.27 -6.68
CA GLU A 416 9.31 0.12 -5.54
C GLU A 416 7.93 0.61 -6.01
N ALA A 417 7.88 1.56 -6.95
CA ALA A 417 6.62 2.03 -7.55
C ALA A 417 5.81 0.90 -8.19
N LYS A 418 6.47 -0.09 -8.81
CA LYS A 418 5.82 -1.27 -9.36
C LYS A 418 5.29 -2.22 -8.27
N ILE A 419 5.98 -2.36 -7.15
CA ILE A 419 5.51 -3.13 -5.99
C ILE A 419 4.29 -2.43 -5.36
N GLU A 420 4.30 -1.11 -5.22
CA GLU A 420 3.16 -0.32 -4.73
C GLU A 420 1.93 -0.45 -5.64
N SER A 421 2.12 -0.36 -6.97
CA SER A 421 1.06 -0.59 -7.96
C SER A 421 0.45 -2.00 -7.87
N LEU A 422 1.28 -3.04 -7.69
CA LEU A 422 0.82 -4.40 -7.49
C LEU A 422 0.10 -4.58 -6.14
N ASN A 423 0.60 -3.97 -5.07
CA ASN A 423 -0.04 -4.00 -3.75
C ASN A 423 -1.40 -3.30 -3.75
N SER A 424 -1.52 -2.16 -4.44
CA SER A 424 -2.80 -1.46 -4.66
C SER A 424 -3.79 -2.35 -5.44
N THR A 425 -3.31 -3.04 -6.48
CA THR A 425 -4.10 -4.01 -7.25
C THR A 425 -4.57 -5.19 -6.38
N ILE A 426 -3.69 -5.74 -5.53
CA ILE A 426 -4.02 -6.83 -4.59
C ILE A 426 -5.04 -6.35 -3.53
N ALA A 427 -4.90 -5.12 -3.02
CA ALA A 427 -5.86 -4.53 -2.09
C ALA A 427 -7.24 -4.36 -2.73
N LEU A 428 -7.30 -3.88 -3.98
CA LEU A 428 -8.54 -3.78 -4.75
C LEU A 428 -9.18 -5.16 -4.97
N LEU A 429 -8.39 -6.17 -5.36
CA LEU A 429 -8.88 -7.53 -5.55
C LEU A 429 -9.44 -8.13 -4.25
N ARG A 430 -8.74 -7.94 -3.11
CA ARG A 430 -9.24 -8.36 -1.79
C ARG A 430 -10.57 -7.70 -1.46
N ALA A 431 -10.66 -6.37 -1.59
CA ALA A 431 -11.92 -5.64 -1.40
C ALA A 431 -13.05 -6.16 -2.28
N THR A 432 -12.80 -6.47 -3.56
CA THR A 432 -13.84 -7.06 -4.44
C THR A 432 -14.24 -8.48 -4.05
N VAL A 433 -13.32 -9.28 -3.50
CA VAL A 433 -13.64 -10.63 -2.98
C VAL A 433 -14.47 -10.53 -1.70
N ASP A 434 -14.14 -9.58 -0.82
CA ASP A 434 -14.89 -9.34 0.41
C ASP A 434 -16.28 -8.77 0.10
N ASP A 435 -16.42 -7.82 -0.83
CA ASP A 435 -17.72 -7.32 -1.35
C ASP A 435 -18.60 -8.46 -1.91
N LEU A 436 -18.00 -9.41 -2.64
CA LEU A 436 -18.69 -10.59 -3.17
C LEU A 436 -19.08 -11.60 -2.09
N ARG A 437 -18.35 -11.62 -0.96
CA ARG A 437 -18.57 -12.53 0.19
C ARG A 437 -19.56 -11.96 1.20
N GLU A 438 -19.55 -10.64 1.39
CA GLU A 438 -20.50 -9.91 2.25
C GLU A 438 -21.85 -9.66 1.57
N ARG A 439 -21.93 -9.72 0.24
CA ARG A 439 -23.22 -9.79 -0.47
C ARG A 439 -24.02 -11.00 0.01
N PRO A 440 -25.11 -10.82 0.78
CA PRO A 440 -25.89 -11.95 1.25
C PRO A 440 -26.61 -12.60 0.06
N ALA A 441 -26.81 -13.92 0.12
CA ALA A 441 -27.45 -14.72 -0.92
C ALA A 441 -28.92 -14.34 -1.26
N GLN A 442 -29.44 -13.25 -0.68
CA GLN A 442 -30.80 -12.75 -0.83
C GLN A 442 -31.09 -12.17 -2.23
N GLN A 443 -30.09 -11.82 -3.04
CA GLN A 443 -30.31 -11.35 -4.42
C GLN A 443 -30.52 -12.46 -5.46
N LEU A 444 -30.36 -13.74 -5.11
CA LEU A 444 -30.71 -14.87 -6.00
C LEU A 444 -32.15 -15.39 -5.80
N ALA A 445 -32.91 -14.83 -4.86
CA ALA A 445 -34.26 -15.28 -4.51
C ALA A 445 -35.41 -14.50 -5.21
N VAL A 446 -35.11 -13.56 -6.11
CA VAL A 446 -36.13 -12.73 -6.80
C VAL A 446 -35.89 -12.68 -8.31
N PHE A 447 -36.06 -13.83 -8.97
CA PHE A 447 -36.45 -13.89 -10.38
C PHE A 447 -37.80 -14.60 -10.49
N PRO A 448 -38.93 -13.87 -10.56
CA PRO A 448 -40.23 -14.47 -10.78
C PRO A 448 -40.41 -14.80 -12.27
N GLY A 449 -40.51 -16.10 -12.58
CA GLY A 449 -41.15 -16.60 -13.80
C GLY A 449 -40.27 -16.74 -15.05
N VAL A 450 -39.52 -17.84 -15.13
CA VAL A 450 -39.32 -18.56 -16.41
C VAL A 450 -39.50 -20.06 -16.14
N ASP A 451 -40.71 -20.57 -16.40
CA ASP A 451 -40.98 -22.01 -16.41
C ASP A 451 -40.26 -22.67 -17.60
N VAL A 452 -39.15 -23.37 -17.33
CA VAL A 452 -38.56 -24.33 -18.28
C VAL A 452 -38.96 -25.73 -17.81
N GLY A 453 -40.12 -26.19 -18.26
CA GLY A 453 -40.65 -27.50 -17.94
C GLY A 453 -39.79 -28.62 -18.53
N VAL A 454 -38.98 -29.28 -17.70
CA VAL A 454 -38.35 -30.56 -18.02
C VAL A 454 -39.17 -31.67 -17.38
N ARG A 455 -39.99 -32.35 -18.19
CA ARG A 455 -40.64 -33.60 -17.81
C ARG A 455 -39.60 -34.69 -17.59
N THR A 456 -39.69 -35.37 -16.45
CA THR A 456 -39.24 -36.75 -16.29
C THR A 456 -40.32 -37.53 -15.57
N ASP A 457 -40.85 -38.56 -16.25
CA ASP A 457 -41.87 -39.48 -15.74
C ASP A 457 -41.26 -40.58 -14.85
N ALA A 458 -42.16 -41.40 -14.28
CA ALA A 458 -41.92 -42.70 -13.61
C ALA A 458 -41.66 -42.64 -12.07
N PRO A 459 -41.95 -43.73 -11.32
CA PRO A 459 -43.15 -43.69 -10.47
C PRO A 459 -42.93 -44.05 -9.00
N THR A 460 -44.02 -43.92 -8.22
CA THR A 460 -44.17 -44.33 -6.82
C THR A 460 -43.70 -45.76 -6.51
N PRO A 461 -43.36 -46.01 -5.24
CA PRO A 461 -44.15 -47.00 -4.52
C PRO A 461 -44.77 -46.50 -3.20
N VAL A 462 -45.86 -47.18 -2.84
CA VAL A 462 -46.68 -47.05 -1.63
C VAL A 462 -45.91 -47.48 -0.36
N GLY A 463 -46.16 -46.86 0.80
CA GLY A 463 -45.69 -47.45 2.06
C GLY A 463 -45.96 -46.71 3.38
N VAL A 464 -47.14 -46.96 3.98
CA VAL A 464 -47.41 -46.97 5.44
C VAL A 464 -47.23 -45.66 6.24
N GLY A 465 -48.33 -45.18 6.82
CA GLY A 465 -48.33 -44.14 7.85
C GLY A 465 -48.75 -44.65 9.24
N ILE A 466 -48.22 -43.99 10.28
CA ILE A 466 -48.66 -43.99 11.68
C ILE A 466 -48.33 -42.56 12.18
N GLY A 467 -49.15 -41.80 12.91
CA GLY A 467 -50.48 -42.09 13.46
C GLY A 467 -50.58 -41.69 14.95
N THR A 468 -50.70 -40.39 15.25
CA THR A 468 -51.11 -39.88 16.60
C THR A 468 -51.83 -38.54 16.46
N GLU A 469 -52.86 -38.33 17.27
CA GLU A 469 -53.87 -37.25 17.15
C GLU A 469 -53.75 -36.16 18.24
N ALA A 470 -54.56 -35.10 18.08
CA ALA A 470 -55.06 -34.17 19.12
C ALA A 470 -54.02 -33.23 19.80
N THR A 471 -54.31 -31.95 20.05
CA THR A 471 -55.45 -31.44 20.85
C THR A 471 -55.70 -29.94 20.57
N SER A 472 -56.87 -29.44 20.97
CA SER A 472 -57.42 -28.12 20.62
C SER A 472 -57.14 -27.00 21.65
N THR A 473 -57.33 -25.75 21.20
CA THR A 473 -57.69 -24.53 21.98
C THR A 473 -56.88 -24.11 23.23
N MET A 474 -56.30 -22.91 23.17
CA MET A 474 -56.77 -21.72 23.92
C MET A 474 -56.16 -20.44 23.33
N GLY A 475 -56.87 -19.31 23.40
CA GLY A 475 -56.38 -18.01 22.98
C GLY A 475 -56.05 -17.08 24.15
N VAL A 476 -55.18 -16.10 23.93
CA VAL A 476 -55.01 -14.92 24.79
C VAL A 476 -54.87 -13.71 23.88
N ALA A 477 -55.57 -12.62 24.21
CA ALA A 477 -55.58 -11.38 23.46
C ALA A 477 -54.90 -10.24 24.24
N VAL A 478 -53.96 -9.55 23.59
CA VAL A 478 -53.52 -8.17 23.81
C VAL A 478 -52.99 -7.69 22.44
N GLY A 479 -53.29 -6.52 21.87
CA GLY A 479 -54.09 -5.37 22.31
C GLY A 479 -53.33 -4.07 22.02
N THR A 480 -53.96 -3.10 21.33
CA THR A 480 -53.41 -1.76 20.91
C THR A 480 -52.33 -1.79 19.80
N ASP A 481 -52.00 -0.71 19.05
CA ASP A 481 -52.78 0.27 18.23
C ASP A 481 -51.79 1.01 17.29
N GLY A 482 -52.15 1.73 16.22
CA GLY A 482 -53.48 1.93 15.60
C GLY A 482 -53.48 2.97 14.45
N TRP A 483 -54.13 2.62 13.31
CA TRP A 483 -54.64 3.48 12.21
C TRP A 483 -53.68 4.22 11.22
N PRO A 484 -54.16 4.60 10.00
CA PRO A 484 -53.32 4.69 8.80
C PRO A 484 -53.38 5.99 7.96
N VAL A 485 -52.51 6.07 6.93
CA VAL A 485 -52.66 6.68 5.58
C VAL A 485 -53.43 8.00 5.38
N GLY A 486 -52.74 9.00 4.82
CA GLY A 486 -53.28 10.11 4.01
C GLY A 486 -52.11 10.86 3.33
N VAL A 487 -51.85 10.73 2.02
CA VAL A 487 -52.50 11.37 0.85
C VAL A 487 -52.55 12.91 0.91
N GLY A 488 -51.77 13.58 0.06
CA GLY A 488 -52.24 14.78 -0.66
C GLY A 488 -51.39 16.06 -0.68
N ARG A 489 -51.05 16.49 -1.91
CA ARG A 489 -50.88 17.88 -2.40
C ARG A 489 -49.83 18.84 -1.79
N GLY A 490 -49.05 19.44 -2.69
CA GLY A 490 -49.27 20.87 -2.98
C GLY A 490 -48.15 21.88 -2.67
N VAL A 491 -47.24 22.07 -3.64
CA VAL A 491 -46.74 23.35 -4.19
C VAL A 491 -47.47 24.62 -3.64
N PRO A 492 -46.74 25.65 -3.16
CA PRO A 492 -46.46 26.77 -4.08
C PRO A 492 -45.08 27.45 -4.01
N VAL A 493 -44.73 28.02 -5.16
CA VAL A 493 -43.74 29.09 -5.38
C VAL A 493 -44.21 30.38 -4.72
N GLY A 494 -43.28 31.20 -4.24
CA GLY A 494 -43.54 32.58 -3.82
C GLY A 494 -42.31 33.46 -4.02
N THR A 495 -42.41 34.44 -4.93
CA THR A 495 -41.40 35.47 -5.17
C THR A 495 -41.68 36.73 -4.34
N ASP A 496 -40.69 37.62 -4.38
CA ASP A 496 -40.81 39.09 -4.28
C ASP A 496 -40.79 39.81 -2.92
N ALA A 497 -39.98 40.88 -2.97
CA ALA A 497 -40.16 42.19 -2.37
C ALA A 497 -39.88 42.40 -0.86
N ALA A 498 -39.42 43.58 -0.43
CA ALA A 498 -38.68 44.68 -1.07
C ALA A 498 -38.34 45.74 0.00
N LEU A 499 -37.57 46.79 -0.37
CA LEU A 499 -37.31 48.03 0.41
C LEU A 499 -36.54 47.83 1.74
N ALA A 500 -35.82 48.81 2.30
CA ALA A 500 -35.18 50.05 1.83
C ALA A 500 -34.21 50.50 2.96
N GLY A 501 -33.19 51.33 2.79
CA GLY A 501 -32.69 52.03 1.60
C GLY A 501 -31.76 53.19 2.02
N MET A 502 -31.44 54.07 1.07
CA MET A 502 -30.72 55.35 1.21
C MET A 502 -29.20 55.32 1.52
N ALA A 503 -28.38 56.28 1.06
CA ALA A 503 -28.29 57.02 -0.20
C ALA A 503 -27.16 58.08 -0.09
N ARG A 504 -26.24 58.14 -1.06
CA ARG A 504 -25.49 59.33 -1.55
C ARG A 504 -24.37 58.91 -2.50
N ALA A 505 -23.88 59.70 -3.46
CA ALA A 505 -24.48 60.72 -4.36
C ALA A 505 -23.39 61.21 -5.33
N ALA A 506 -23.77 61.63 -6.55
CA ALA A 506 -22.93 62.23 -7.62
C ALA A 506 -21.85 61.31 -8.25
N GLY A 507 -21.52 61.40 -9.54
CA GLY A 507 -22.07 62.23 -10.63
C GLY A 507 -21.62 61.69 -12.02
N PRO A 508 -22.16 62.18 -13.15
CA PRO A 508 -22.06 61.52 -14.46
C PRO A 508 -21.01 62.13 -15.42
N ASP A 509 -20.55 61.34 -16.41
CA ASP A 509 -20.70 61.61 -17.86
C ASP A 509 -19.68 60.87 -18.76
N GLN A 510 -20.05 60.73 -20.04
CA GLN A 510 -19.27 60.35 -21.24
C GLN A 510 -19.10 58.83 -21.58
N PRO A 511 -18.99 58.48 -22.89
CA PRO A 511 -19.62 57.25 -23.40
C PRO A 511 -18.66 56.14 -23.89
N TYR A 512 -19.28 55.02 -24.28
CA TYR A 512 -18.71 53.90 -25.05
C TYR A 512 -17.81 54.33 -26.23
N PRO A 513 -16.89 53.44 -26.63
CA PRO A 513 -17.08 52.82 -27.94
C PRO A 513 -17.13 51.28 -27.91
N ALA A 514 -17.60 50.72 -29.02
CA ALA A 514 -17.92 49.31 -29.20
C ALA A 514 -16.70 48.39 -29.42
N GLY A 515 -16.85 47.13 -28.97
CA GLY A 515 -16.76 45.96 -29.83
C GLY A 515 -15.39 45.44 -30.28
N VAL A 516 -15.04 44.24 -29.79
CA VAL A 516 -14.37 43.19 -30.60
C VAL A 516 -14.92 41.83 -30.16
N ASP A 517 -15.70 41.17 -31.02
CA ASP A 517 -15.97 39.74 -30.89
C ASP A 517 -14.76 38.96 -31.42
N MET A 518 -14.24 38.01 -30.64
CA MET A 518 -13.29 36.99 -31.13
C MET A 518 -13.88 35.59 -30.99
N ALA A 519 -14.54 35.14 -32.07
CA ALA A 519 -14.88 33.74 -32.25
C ALA A 519 -13.63 32.94 -32.62
N ILE A 520 -13.19 32.03 -31.76
CA ILE A 520 -12.08 31.12 -32.06
C ILE A 520 -12.64 29.85 -32.72
N ASN A 521 -12.29 29.66 -33.98
CA ASN A 521 -12.68 28.53 -34.81
C ASN A 521 -11.91 27.26 -34.38
N THR A 522 -12.61 26.17 -34.06
CA THR A 522 -12.02 24.84 -33.85
C THR A 522 -12.13 24.00 -35.12
N SER A 523 -11.06 23.95 -35.91
CA SER A 523 -10.96 23.07 -37.08
C SER A 523 -10.39 21.70 -36.73
N VAL A 524 -11.11 20.65 -37.13
CA VAL A 524 -10.68 19.24 -37.02
C VAL A 524 -9.82 18.87 -38.25
N PRO A 525 -8.64 18.25 -38.10
CA PRO A 525 -7.88 17.74 -39.24
C PRO A 525 -8.42 16.38 -39.67
N GLN A 526 -8.93 16.29 -40.89
CA GLN A 526 -9.07 15.03 -41.62
C GLN A 526 -7.68 14.60 -42.13
N SER A 527 -7.35 13.31 -42.02
CA SER A 527 -6.14 12.73 -42.61
C SER A 527 -6.49 11.96 -43.90
N PRO A 528 -5.68 12.03 -44.98
CA PRO A 528 -6.05 11.55 -46.30
C PRO A 528 -5.73 10.06 -46.53
N ALA A 529 -6.32 9.51 -47.59
CA ALA A 529 -6.06 8.17 -48.10
C ALA A 529 -4.85 8.11 -49.07
N ASP A 530 -4.52 6.87 -49.44
CA ASP A 530 -3.77 6.41 -50.62
C ASP A 530 -2.27 6.71 -50.76
N MET A 531 -1.47 5.64 -50.62
CA MET A 531 -0.26 5.37 -51.43
C MET A 531 -0.05 3.85 -51.64
N SER A 532 -0.66 3.34 -52.71
CA SER A 532 -0.11 2.41 -53.71
C SER A 532 1.00 1.36 -53.37
N SER A 533 0.62 0.08 -53.57
CA SER A 533 1.27 -0.88 -54.51
C SER A 533 2.78 -1.23 -54.39
N MET A 534 3.07 -2.50 -54.04
CA MET A 534 3.74 -3.50 -54.92
C MET A 534 3.86 -4.87 -54.21
N GLY A 535 3.71 -5.99 -54.95
CA GLY A 535 3.98 -7.33 -54.39
C GLY A 535 3.20 -8.49 -55.03
N GLN A 536 3.44 -8.78 -56.32
CA GLN A 536 2.91 -9.99 -56.97
C GLN A 536 3.80 -11.21 -56.68
N TYR A 537 3.23 -12.29 -56.14
CA TYR A 537 3.81 -13.64 -56.22
C TYR A 537 2.69 -14.69 -56.47
N PRO A 538 3.01 -15.83 -57.11
CA PRO A 538 2.01 -16.61 -57.87
C PRO A 538 1.27 -17.66 -57.02
N ALA A 539 0.05 -17.98 -57.47
CA ALA A 539 -0.75 -19.06 -56.92
C ALA A 539 -0.16 -20.44 -57.25
N GLY A 540 0.27 -21.18 -56.22
CA GLY A 540 0.56 -22.61 -56.29
C GLY A 540 -0.60 -23.43 -55.70
N PRO A 541 -1.08 -24.50 -56.35
CA PRO A 541 -2.18 -25.32 -55.84
C PRO A 541 -1.69 -26.31 -54.77
N SER A 542 -1.61 -25.85 -53.52
CA SER A 542 -1.33 -26.72 -52.37
C SER A 542 -2.56 -27.58 -52.03
N GLN A 543 -2.50 -28.87 -52.37
CA GLN A 543 -3.48 -29.86 -51.90
C GLN A 543 -3.36 -30.03 -50.38
N ILE A 544 -4.38 -29.59 -49.65
CA ILE A 544 -4.51 -29.84 -48.21
C ILE A 544 -5.16 -31.23 -48.04
N PRO A 545 -4.51 -32.21 -47.37
CA PRO A 545 -5.15 -33.47 -47.05
C PRO A 545 -6.22 -33.27 -45.95
N PRO A 546 -7.32 -34.04 -45.95
CA PRO A 546 -8.36 -33.89 -44.94
C PRO A 546 -7.84 -34.25 -43.53
N PRO A 547 -8.34 -33.59 -42.46
CA PRO A 547 -7.94 -33.90 -41.10
C PRO A 547 -8.43 -35.29 -40.68
N SER A 548 -7.57 -36.05 -40.00
CA SER A 548 -7.92 -37.32 -39.36
C SER A 548 -9.05 -37.13 -38.34
N PRO A 549 -9.94 -38.13 -38.16
CA PRO A 549 -11.05 -38.01 -37.24
C PRO A 549 -10.55 -37.84 -35.81
N ARG A 550 -11.10 -36.84 -35.09
CA ARG A 550 -10.85 -36.64 -33.65
C ARG A 550 -11.18 -37.93 -32.89
N GLY A 551 -10.16 -38.52 -32.26
CA GLY A 551 -10.38 -39.55 -31.26
C GLY A 551 -11.24 -39.01 -30.13
N GLN A 552 -12.24 -39.79 -29.70
CA GLN A 552 -13.05 -39.45 -28.53
C GLN A 552 -12.14 -39.45 -27.29
N LEU A 553 -12.11 -38.33 -26.56
CA LEU A 553 -11.45 -38.29 -25.26
C LEU A 553 -12.20 -39.22 -24.29
N PRO A 554 -11.49 -40.05 -23.50
CA PRO A 554 -12.14 -40.89 -22.49
C PRO A 554 -12.77 -40.01 -21.41
N PRO A 555 -13.87 -40.45 -20.77
CA PRO A 555 -14.55 -39.66 -19.74
C PRO A 555 -13.63 -39.44 -18.54
N ILE A 556 -13.54 -38.18 -18.11
CA ILE A 556 -12.78 -37.76 -16.92
C ILE A 556 -13.36 -38.49 -15.71
N ARG A 557 -12.63 -39.49 -15.19
CA ARG A 557 -12.93 -40.05 -13.87
C ARG A 557 -12.68 -38.97 -12.83
N ARG A 558 -13.72 -38.63 -12.07
CA ARG A 558 -13.57 -37.81 -10.85
C ARG A 558 -12.59 -38.53 -9.90
N PRO A 559 -11.70 -37.78 -9.20
CA PRO A 559 -10.86 -38.39 -8.18
C PRO A 559 -11.74 -39.03 -7.08
N PRO A 560 -11.29 -40.12 -6.45
CA PRO A 560 -12.03 -40.73 -5.35
C PRO A 560 -12.19 -39.72 -4.21
N SER A 561 -13.41 -39.59 -3.71
CA SER A 561 -13.70 -38.86 -2.47
C SER A 561 -12.78 -39.36 -1.36
N ARG A 562 -12.11 -38.44 -0.65
CA ARG A 562 -11.25 -38.78 0.49
C ARG A 562 -12.10 -39.09 1.73
N GLU A 563 -12.91 -40.14 1.63
CA GLU A 563 -13.67 -40.72 2.74
C GLU A 563 -12.66 -41.37 3.70
N GLY A 564 -12.56 -40.85 4.93
CA GLY A 564 -11.63 -41.40 5.94
C GLY A 564 -11.22 -40.45 7.05
N SER A 565 -11.35 -39.12 6.88
CA SER A 565 -11.22 -38.19 8.00
C SER A 565 -12.49 -38.22 8.83
N ASP A 566 -12.45 -38.91 9.97
CA ASP A 566 -13.55 -38.95 10.93
C ASP A 566 -13.95 -37.51 11.32
N PRO A 567 -15.23 -37.09 11.10
CA PRO A 567 -15.65 -35.73 11.37
C PRO A 567 -15.49 -35.32 12.84
N ALA A 568 -15.40 -36.28 13.78
CA ALA A 568 -15.07 -36.00 15.17
C ALA A 568 -13.64 -35.44 15.35
N VAL A 569 -12.67 -35.94 14.57
CA VAL A 569 -11.27 -35.47 14.63
C VAL A 569 -11.16 -34.05 14.08
N LEU A 570 -11.78 -33.79 12.92
CA LEU A 570 -11.82 -32.43 12.34
C LEU A 570 -12.56 -31.43 13.23
N ALA A 571 -13.62 -31.87 13.93
CA ALA A 571 -14.32 -31.03 14.90
C ALA A 571 -13.44 -30.70 16.12
N HIS A 572 -12.66 -31.66 16.62
CA HIS A 572 -11.71 -31.44 17.72
C HIS A 572 -10.58 -30.49 17.32
N GLU A 573 -9.95 -30.72 16.17
CA GLU A 573 -8.84 -29.90 15.64
C GLU A 573 -9.30 -28.44 15.41
N LEU A 574 -10.52 -28.25 14.88
CA LEU A 574 -11.13 -26.93 14.71
C LEU A 574 -11.53 -26.28 16.04
N GLN A 575 -11.88 -27.05 17.06
CA GLN A 575 -12.12 -26.55 18.42
C GLN A 575 -10.82 -26.14 19.12
N GLU A 576 -9.73 -26.89 18.89
CA GLU A 576 -8.41 -26.62 19.45
C GLU A 576 -7.77 -25.37 18.83
N LEU A 577 -7.87 -25.20 17.51
CA LEU A 577 -7.51 -23.95 16.81
C LEU A 577 -8.30 -22.74 17.33
N ARG A 578 -9.61 -22.90 17.59
CA ARG A 578 -10.42 -21.83 18.21
C ARG A 578 -9.95 -21.49 19.63
N ARG A 579 -9.50 -22.48 20.40
CA ARG A 579 -8.94 -22.27 21.75
C ARG A 579 -7.64 -21.47 21.69
N GLN A 580 -6.71 -21.88 20.81
CA GLN A 580 -5.43 -21.18 20.59
C GLN A 580 -5.65 -19.73 20.14
N HIS A 581 -6.59 -19.48 19.21
CA HIS A 581 -6.92 -18.10 18.81
C HIS A 581 -7.54 -17.26 19.93
N ALA A 582 -8.30 -17.86 20.85
CA ALA A 582 -8.84 -17.16 22.02
C ALA A 582 -7.72 -16.82 23.03
N GLU A 583 -6.79 -17.76 23.26
CA GLU A 583 -5.60 -17.55 24.11
C GLU A 583 -4.73 -16.40 23.58
N GLN A 584 -4.40 -16.40 22.28
CA GLN A 584 -3.63 -15.33 21.64
C GLN A 584 -4.33 -13.95 21.72
N ARG A 585 -5.66 -13.90 21.61
CA ARG A 585 -6.42 -12.64 21.77
C ARG A 585 -6.34 -12.12 23.19
N ALA A 586 -6.50 -12.99 24.19
CA ALA A 586 -6.37 -12.61 25.60
C ALA A 586 -4.95 -12.11 25.95
N GLU A 587 -3.92 -12.71 25.36
CA GLU A 587 -2.53 -12.25 25.53
C GLU A 587 -2.29 -10.87 24.91
N LEU A 588 -2.80 -10.61 23.70
CA LEU A 588 -2.73 -9.28 23.06
C LEU A 588 -3.53 -8.21 23.81
N GLU A 589 -4.69 -8.55 24.39
CA GLU A 589 -5.47 -7.63 25.24
C GLU A 589 -4.73 -7.32 26.55
N SER A 590 -4.07 -8.31 27.16
CA SER A 590 -3.21 -8.13 28.35
C SER A 590 -2.03 -7.20 28.06
N LEU A 591 -1.34 -7.39 26.94
CA LEU A 591 -0.25 -6.51 26.48
C LEU A 591 -0.71 -5.06 26.27
N ARG A 592 -1.87 -4.86 25.64
CA ARG A 592 -2.45 -3.51 25.47
C ARG A 592 -2.81 -2.86 26.80
N ALA A 593 -3.39 -3.61 27.74
CA ALA A 593 -3.69 -3.10 29.07
C ALA A 593 -2.42 -2.69 29.83
N GLN A 594 -1.35 -3.48 29.71
CA GLN A 594 -0.04 -3.16 30.31
C GLN A 594 0.58 -1.89 29.69
N GLN A 595 0.49 -1.72 28.37
CA GLN A 595 0.98 -0.52 27.68
C GLN A 595 0.22 0.74 28.13
N GLN A 596 -1.11 0.69 28.19
CA GLN A 596 -1.92 1.80 28.70
C GLN A 596 -1.58 2.15 30.17
N GLN A 597 -1.27 1.15 30.99
CA GLN A 597 -0.85 1.38 32.37
C GLN A 597 0.51 2.11 32.45
N GLN A 598 1.46 1.77 31.58
CA GLN A 598 2.74 2.49 31.49
C GLN A 598 2.57 3.94 31.01
N GLU A 599 1.71 4.19 30.02
CA GLU A 599 1.41 5.55 29.55
C GLU A 599 0.77 6.40 30.66
N GLN A 600 -0.18 5.85 31.42
CA GLN A 600 -0.77 6.55 32.57
C GLN A 600 0.27 6.87 33.64
N GLN A 601 1.20 5.96 33.93
CA GLN A 601 2.31 6.24 34.86
C GLN A 601 3.23 7.36 34.35
N LYS A 602 3.56 7.35 33.04
CA LYS A 602 4.39 8.39 32.41
C LYS A 602 3.72 9.76 32.47
N GLN A 603 2.41 9.84 32.18
CA GLN A 603 1.63 11.07 32.32
C GLN A 603 1.59 11.58 33.78
N GLN A 604 1.44 10.68 34.77
CA GLN A 604 1.48 11.07 36.18
C GLN A 604 2.85 11.60 36.60
N GLN A 605 3.96 10.99 36.15
CA GLN A 605 5.30 11.53 36.40
C GLN A 605 5.49 12.92 35.77
N GLN A 606 5.01 13.11 34.54
CA GLN A 606 5.12 14.40 33.84
C GLN A 606 4.31 15.51 34.55
N GLN A 607 3.11 15.19 35.06
CA GLN A 607 2.34 16.12 35.89
C GLN A 607 3.00 16.41 37.26
N GLN A 608 3.71 15.43 37.85
CA GLN A 608 4.48 15.66 39.07
C GLN A 608 5.69 16.56 38.81
N GLN A 609 6.40 16.38 37.69
CA GLN A 609 7.50 17.26 37.27
C GLN A 609 7.00 18.71 37.11
N GLN A 610 5.92 18.93 36.36
CA GLN A 610 5.31 20.26 36.19
C GLN A 610 4.80 20.89 37.49
N ARG A 611 4.39 20.08 38.48
CA ARG A 611 4.04 20.58 39.83
C ARG A 611 5.25 20.83 40.74
N SER A 612 6.40 20.23 40.43
CA SER A 612 7.63 20.35 41.22
C SER A 612 8.51 21.53 40.84
N GLU A 613 8.30 22.12 39.65
CA GLU A 613 8.93 23.40 39.31
C GLU A 613 8.38 24.51 40.22
N PRO A 614 9.20 25.10 41.11
CA PRO A 614 8.73 26.19 41.95
C PRO A 614 8.44 27.42 41.07
N PRO A 615 7.32 28.12 41.25
CA PRO A 615 7.02 29.33 40.48
C PRO A 615 8.16 30.33 40.68
N ALA A 616 8.84 30.67 39.59
CA ALA A 616 10.06 31.48 39.61
C ALA A 616 9.81 32.81 40.32
N ARG A 617 10.29 32.92 41.57
CA ARG A 617 10.29 34.18 42.32
C ARG A 617 11.25 35.14 41.61
N SER A 618 10.67 36.12 40.94
CA SER A 618 11.37 37.22 40.27
C SER A 618 12.03 38.15 41.30
N THR A 619 13.20 37.76 41.79
CA THR A 619 14.12 38.63 42.55
C THR A 619 15.08 39.34 41.59
N PRO A 620 15.05 40.68 41.48
CA PRO A 620 16.04 41.44 40.72
C PRO A 620 17.30 41.62 41.57
N ALA A 621 18.43 41.05 41.15
CA ALA A 621 19.72 41.27 41.80
C ALA A 621 20.87 41.29 40.79
N LEU A 622 21.65 42.38 40.83
CA LEU A 622 22.86 42.58 40.03
C LEU A 622 24.04 41.77 40.58
N ALA A 623 24.58 40.84 39.79
CA ALA A 623 25.97 40.36 39.82
C ALA A 623 26.20 39.50 38.57
N SER A 624 27.04 39.89 37.60
CA SER A 624 28.51 39.86 37.62
C SER A 624 29.11 38.44 37.52
N SER A 625 29.80 38.22 36.38
CA SER A 625 30.89 37.25 36.17
C SER A 625 30.57 35.76 36.00
N ALA A 626 30.63 35.35 34.73
CA ALA A 626 31.28 34.13 34.24
C ALA A 626 30.92 32.77 34.88
N GLN A 627 29.93 32.11 34.28
CA GLN A 627 30.01 30.67 33.99
C GLN A 627 29.15 30.37 32.75
N ASP A 628 29.76 29.73 31.76
CA ASP A 628 29.12 29.46 30.46
C ASP A 628 28.17 28.25 30.58
N PRO A 629 26.84 28.43 30.40
CA PRO A 629 25.88 27.34 30.56
C PRO A 629 26.02 26.24 29.48
N ALA A 630 26.79 26.45 28.42
CA ALA A 630 27.09 25.42 27.43
C ALA A 630 27.90 24.25 28.04
N MET A 631 28.94 24.54 28.84
CA MET A 631 29.78 23.51 29.45
C MET A 631 29.04 22.64 30.48
N LEU A 632 28.00 23.19 31.13
CA LEU A 632 27.19 22.46 32.10
C LEU A 632 26.24 21.44 31.46
N ARG A 633 25.89 21.59 30.17
CA ARG A 633 25.15 20.56 29.43
C ARG A 633 26.06 19.43 28.96
N GLU A 634 27.26 19.75 28.49
CA GLU A 634 28.25 18.77 28.03
C GLU A 634 28.75 17.86 29.19
N LEU A 635 28.78 18.39 30.42
CA LEU A 635 29.02 17.62 31.66
C LEU A 635 27.78 16.90 32.24
N GLN A 636 26.62 17.01 31.59
CA GLN A 636 25.39 16.32 31.98
C GLN A 636 24.98 15.24 30.95
N GLU A 637 25.56 15.29 29.74
CA GLU A 637 25.48 14.23 28.72
C GLU A 637 26.61 13.18 28.83
N LEU A 638 27.64 13.46 29.64
CA LEU A 638 28.70 12.53 30.10
C LEU A 638 28.36 11.88 31.44
#